data_AF-A0A4S3FPV0-F1
#
_entry.id   AF-A0A4S3FPV0-F1
#
_cell.length_a   1.000
_cell.length_b   1.000
_cell.length_c   1.000
_cell.angle_alpha   90.00
_cell.angle_beta   90.00
_cell.angle_gamma   90.00
#
_symmetry.space_group_name_H-M   'P 1'
#
loop_
_entity.id
_entity.type
_entity.pdbx_description
1 polymer ?
#
loop_
_entity_poly.entity_id
_entity_poly.type
_entity_poly.pdbx_seq_one_letter_code
_entity_poly.pdbx_strand_id
1 'polypeptide(L)'
;MRVPALRILAAAVLALLCVLQALALLRAPQAWLPAAIEITLPRSAETVLGRAELAAPQAGARHLRLRRAADGAWFAASADGLQGLRFERGEERLRSGAYPVTAGQQWRLGGALYRIEKAGADTVRFGDGAHTWTYDGASLRRDGSALGACPGAGPGARLLGLYNRVAPHALRIGRPLRFGGNLSCANQVGNADAAPGSAQLGFEDGRPVLLAATGVERVPLLVKENGLPRDLALREQPLAGVTAMTAGRTRLLVEASGDVLRLRPSGRVALFAEPRAELPAGVRWHWEQRDAWARPSATGAWLAACLATGVLALCLARRARRDWLACIRLGGGIALACAGLGLLLAQRNGNAPGVALSLLLSWAALWHAFTAPRTGAVLRIGVLLLAAGLLLQLELGSGAPDTSWLRHFQKTAAAATLGMGLLGSVLPFASAKPPAQAQVEIGLLLLAGAALAALLLQVGWGNETGVFDLQPVEFAKLALTVLTAHCVALGLGRRHAGAGGTLLRWLRLASPVLLFVLLLAVALVQVDDYSPLILLLVWGAAMLLAWSCAARRAVPAIGVLALAGSCLAILFVLRGAAPGEAAQWQFYGERFGVWLDPSAHPHTGQQLLLGAQAILEGGWRGADGLFGVAALGQGALSALAIPAVQDDFAPSFLLQRHGLAAGLLLWALQALFLCALLHAGWRAWQAGACARDYRQAWLGRFRCFVLCGGAAFVFGHFLLSWGTNLAFFPIMGQPMSFLSAGGSHLLFFIFPLLAMGSTARPIEENPSCRSTSNTKP
;
A
#
# COMPACT_ATOMS: atom_id res chain seq x y z
N MET A 1 17.78 34.94 -11.88
CA MET A 1 18.65 33.87 -12.44
C MET A 1 18.06 33.37 -13.76
N ARG A 2 18.87 33.17 -14.80
CA ARG A 2 18.40 32.72 -16.12
C ARG A 2 17.90 31.26 -16.06
N VAL A 3 16.73 30.96 -16.65
CA VAL A 3 16.11 29.62 -16.77
C VAL A 3 17.09 28.46 -17.10
N PRO A 4 18.11 28.62 -17.98
CA PRO A 4 19.10 27.56 -18.21
C PRO A 4 19.90 27.14 -16.97
N ALA A 5 20.26 28.07 -16.08
CA ALA A 5 21.08 27.76 -14.90
C ALA A 5 20.33 26.82 -13.92
N LEU A 6 19.04 27.03 -13.71
CA LEU A 6 18.22 26.18 -12.84
C LEU A 6 18.06 24.75 -13.40
N ARG A 7 18.02 24.61 -14.73
CA ARG A 7 17.96 23.28 -15.38
C ARG A 7 19.26 22.52 -15.19
N ILE A 8 20.40 23.19 -15.35
CA ILE A 8 21.73 22.58 -15.15
C ILE A 8 21.89 22.16 -13.69
N LEU A 9 21.51 23.02 -12.74
CA LEU A 9 21.55 22.68 -11.32
C LEU A 9 20.67 21.45 -11.02
N ALA A 10 19.42 21.42 -11.49
CA ALA A 10 18.55 20.27 -11.29
C ALA A 10 19.11 18.99 -11.93
N ALA A 11 19.74 19.08 -13.10
CA ALA A 11 20.40 17.94 -13.74
C ALA A 11 21.60 17.45 -12.91
N ALA A 12 22.40 18.36 -12.37
CA ALA A 12 23.53 18.02 -11.49
C ALA A 12 23.06 17.34 -10.20
N VAL A 13 21.97 17.82 -9.59
CA VAL A 13 21.37 17.19 -8.40
C VAL A 13 20.83 15.79 -8.74
N LEU A 14 20.15 15.62 -9.89
CA LEU A 14 19.69 14.30 -10.33
C LEU A 14 20.85 13.33 -10.55
N ALA A 15 21.93 13.79 -11.20
CA ALA A 15 23.13 12.99 -11.39
C ALA A 15 23.78 12.60 -10.06
N LEU A 16 23.88 13.54 -9.11
CA LEU A 16 24.39 13.27 -7.77
C LEU A 16 23.55 12.21 -7.06
N LEU A 17 22.22 12.29 -7.10
CA LEU A 17 21.33 11.28 -6.51
C LEU A 17 21.50 9.90 -7.17
N CYS A 18 21.65 9.83 -8.50
CA CYS A 18 21.97 8.58 -9.19
C CYS A 18 23.33 8.02 -8.74
N VAL A 19 24.35 8.87 -8.58
CA VAL A 19 25.67 8.45 -8.07
C VAL A 19 25.56 7.92 -6.64
N LEU A 20 24.82 8.59 -5.75
CA LEU A 20 24.60 8.12 -4.39
C LEU A 20 23.89 6.76 -4.35
N GLN A 21 22.89 6.55 -5.22
CA GLN A 21 22.22 5.25 -5.37
C GLN A 21 23.18 4.16 -5.89
N ALA A 22 24.04 4.50 -6.86
CA ALA A 22 25.07 3.60 -7.36
C ALA A 22 26.05 3.22 -6.24
N LEU A 23 26.52 4.20 -5.48
CA LEU A 23 27.42 4.01 -4.35
C LEU A 23 26.78 3.17 -3.25
N ALA A 24 25.51 3.39 -2.93
CA ALA A 24 24.78 2.56 -1.97
C ALA A 24 24.72 1.10 -2.42
N LEU A 25 24.47 0.84 -3.71
CA LEU A 25 24.46 -0.52 -4.26
C LEU A 25 25.87 -1.15 -4.26
N LEU A 26 26.90 -0.40 -4.64
CA LEU A 26 28.28 -0.88 -4.70
C LEU A 26 28.88 -1.15 -3.31
N ARG A 27 28.47 -0.37 -2.30
CA ARG A 27 28.90 -0.53 -0.91
C ARG A 27 28.03 -1.50 -0.12
N ALA A 28 26.93 -1.98 -0.69
CA ALA A 28 26.08 -2.95 -0.03
C ALA A 28 26.91 -4.21 0.31
N PRO A 29 26.89 -4.67 1.57
CA PRO A 29 27.67 -5.84 1.96
C PRO A 29 27.20 -7.06 1.18
N GLN A 30 28.11 -8.02 1.00
CA GLN A 30 27.73 -9.33 0.49
C GLN A 30 26.69 -9.94 1.43
N ALA A 31 25.62 -10.45 0.85
CA ALA A 31 24.54 -11.06 1.58
C ALA A 31 24.36 -12.49 1.07
N TRP A 32 24.43 -13.45 1.99
CA TRP A 32 24.29 -14.87 1.74
C TRP A 32 22.94 -15.34 2.27
N LEU A 33 22.34 -16.30 1.60
CA LEU A 33 21.13 -16.97 2.03
C LEU A 33 21.21 -18.48 1.73
N PRO A 34 20.46 -19.32 2.45
CA PRO A 34 20.34 -20.73 2.08
C PRO A 34 19.48 -20.87 0.83
N ALA A 35 20.10 -21.30 -0.27
CA ALA A 35 19.42 -21.71 -1.50
C ALA A 35 18.61 -23.00 -1.29
N ALA A 36 19.15 -23.89 -0.45
CA ALA A 36 18.48 -25.10 -0.01
C ALA A 36 18.92 -25.48 1.42
N ILE A 37 17.99 -26.08 2.16
CA ILE A 37 18.18 -26.62 3.50
C ILE A 37 17.91 -28.12 3.38
N GLU A 38 18.94 -28.94 3.54
CA GLU A 38 18.83 -30.40 3.52
C GLU A 38 18.79 -30.94 4.94
N ILE A 39 17.80 -31.80 5.20
CA ILE A 39 17.56 -32.40 6.49
C ILE A 39 17.61 -33.92 6.29
N THR A 40 18.59 -34.56 6.91
CA THR A 40 18.76 -36.01 6.89
C THR A 40 18.26 -36.58 8.20
N LEU A 41 17.25 -37.45 8.15
CA LEU A 41 16.73 -38.13 9.33
C LEU A 41 16.69 -39.65 9.14
N PRO A 42 17.22 -40.43 10.10
CA PRO A 42 17.01 -41.88 10.12
C PRO A 42 15.53 -42.20 10.36
N ARG A 43 15.13 -43.45 10.07
CA ARG A 43 13.77 -43.91 10.33
C ARG A 43 13.48 -43.86 11.83
N SER A 44 12.24 -43.51 12.17
CA SER A 44 11.77 -43.32 13.56
C SER A 44 12.45 -42.17 14.33
N ALA A 45 13.15 -41.27 13.64
CA ALA A 45 13.74 -40.09 14.26
C ALA A 45 12.89 -38.83 14.07
N GLU A 46 13.09 -37.87 14.96
CA GLU A 46 12.49 -36.54 14.88
C GLU A 46 13.54 -35.45 15.11
N THR A 47 13.25 -34.26 14.59
CA THR A 47 14.02 -33.04 14.85
C THR A 47 13.10 -31.84 14.93
N VAL A 48 13.54 -30.79 15.62
CA VAL A 48 12.82 -29.52 15.73
C VAL A 48 13.70 -28.41 15.19
N LEU A 49 13.16 -27.68 14.22
CA LEU A 49 13.81 -26.56 13.55
C LEU A 49 13.09 -25.27 13.92
N GLY A 50 13.86 -24.19 14.06
CA GLY A 50 13.40 -22.88 14.44
C GLY A 50 13.74 -21.81 13.41
N ARG A 51 13.63 -20.56 13.87
CA ARG A 51 14.01 -19.34 13.15
C ARG A 51 15.41 -19.44 12.55
N ALA A 52 16.38 -19.93 13.33
CA ALA A 52 17.78 -19.99 12.94
C ALA A 52 17.99 -21.00 11.82
N GLU A 53 17.58 -22.26 12.03
CA GLU A 53 17.83 -23.39 11.13
C GLU A 53 17.02 -23.31 9.82
N LEU A 54 15.87 -22.62 9.84
CA LEU A 54 15.03 -22.40 8.67
C LEU A 54 15.36 -21.11 7.92
N ALA A 55 16.28 -20.28 8.43
CA ALA A 55 16.51 -18.91 7.97
C ALA A 55 15.20 -18.11 7.83
N ALA A 56 14.27 -18.34 8.76
CA ALA A 56 12.90 -17.84 8.72
C ALA A 56 12.70 -16.77 9.81
N PRO A 57 12.98 -15.48 9.54
CA PRO A 57 13.12 -14.44 10.58
C PRO A 57 11.87 -14.24 11.44
N GLN A 58 10.68 -14.54 10.90
CA GLN A 58 9.39 -14.41 11.59
C GLN A 58 8.89 -15.72 12.20
N ALA A 59 9.65 -16.80 12.12
CA ALA A 59 9.35 -18.05 12.81
C ALA A 59 9.71 -17.96 14.31
N GLY A 60 9.12 -18.86 15.11
CA GLY A 60 9.50 -19.08 16.51
C GLY A 60 10.91 -19.68 16.65
N ALA A 61 11.49 -19.60 17.85
CA ALA A 61 12.77 -20.24 18.14
C ALA A 61 12.71 -21.77 17.99
N ARG A 62 11.53 -22.36 18.20
CA ARG A 62 11.18 -23.73 17.84
C ARG A 62 9.86 -23.64 17.07
N HIS A 63 9.84 -24.03 15.81
CA HIS A 63 8.69 -23.71 14.96
C HIS A 63 8.18 -24.92 14.17
N LEU A 64 9.09 -25.66 13.55
CA LEU A 64 8.78 -26.82 12.72
C LEU A 64 9.31 -28.08 13.39
N ARG A 65 8.42 -29.01 13.73
CA ARG A 65 8.79 -30.37 14.12
C ARG A 65 8.69 -31.27 12.89
N LEU A 66 9.78 -31.95 12.56
CA LEU A 66 9.86 -32.94 11.49
C LEU A 66 10.07 -34.32 12.08
N ARG A 67 9.32 -35.30 11.57
CA ARG A 67 9.45 -36.70 11.97
C ARG A 67 9.48 -37.59 10.75
N ARG A 68 10.33 -38.61 10.79
CA ARG A 68 10.35 -39.68 9.79
C ARG A 68 9.85 -40.97 10.44
N ALA A 69 8.76 -41.52 9.94
CA ALA A 69 8.17 -42.73 10.47
C ALA A 69 9.00 -44.00 10.14
N ALA A 70 8.65 -45.12 10.77
CA ALA A 70 9.34 -46.40 10.57
C ALA A 70 9.19 -46.93 9.12
N ASP A 71 8.08 -46.60 8.46
CA ASP A 71 7.82 -46.88 7.04
C ASP A 71 8.58 -45.93 6.08
N GLY A 72 9.27 -44.92 6.61
CA GLY A 72 10.01 -43.92 5.86
C GLY A 72 9.20 -42.67 5.50
N ALA A 73 7.91 -42.60 5.84
CA ALA A 73 7.08 -41.44 5.55
C ALA A 73 7.48 -40.20 6.37
N TRP A 74 7.42 -39.03 5.74
CA TRP A 74 7.76 -37.75 6.34
C TRP A 74 6.53 -37.03 6.88
N PHE A 75 6.66 -36.48 8.08
CA PHE A 75 5.62 -35.72 8.77
C PHE A 75 6.15 -34.37 9.26
N ALA A 76 5.30 -33.36 9.23
CA ALA A 76 5.57 -32.02 9.74
C ALA A 76 4.46 -31.56 10.69
N ALA A 77 4.83 -30.87 11.77
CA ALA A 77 3.89 -30.24 12.71
C ALA A 77 4.45 -28.91 13.21
N SER A 78 3.57 -28.06 13.76
CA SER A 78 4.04 -26.96 14.59
C SER A 78 4.73 -27.52 15.85
N ALA A 79 5.87 -26.97 16.23
CA ALA A 79 6.66 -27.47 17.36
C ALA A 79 6.03 -27.14 18.71
N ASP A 80 5.43 -25.96 18.86
CA ASP A 80 4.84 -25.44 20.10
C ASP A 80 3.33 -25.11 19.96
N GLY A 81 2.81 -25.08 18.73
CA GLY A 81 1.43 -24.69 18.42
C GLY A 81 1.16 -23.19 18.61
N LEU A 82 2.17 -22.39 18.98
CA LEU A 82 2.04 -20.94 19.15
C LEU A 82 1.91 -20.24 17.81
N GLN A 83 2.62 -20.75 16.80
CA GLN A 83 2.52 -20.29 15.42
C GLN A 83 2.20 -21.47 14.51
N GLY A 84 1.17 -21.31 13.68
CA GLY A 84 0.74 -22.33 12.74
C GLY A 84 1.59 -22.39 11.47
N LEU A 85 1.67 -23.58 10.88
CA LEU A 85 2.19 -23.86 9.55
C LEU A 85 1.08 -23.83 8.51
N ARG A 86 1.44 -23.54 7.26
CA ARG A 86 0.55 -23.71 6.10
C ARG A 86 1.21 -24.65 5.11
N PHE A 87 0.44 -25.50 4.46
CA PHE A 87 0.92 -26.47 3.48
C PHE A 87 0.15 -26.31 2.17
N GLU A 88 0.85 -26.52 1.06
CA GLU A 88 0.29 -26.52 -0.29
C GLU A 88 0.45 -27.93 -0.88
N ARG A 89 -0.66 -28.55 -1.29
CA ARG A 89 -0.70 -29.87 -1.93
C ARG A 89 -1.52 -29.75 -3.22
N GLY A 90 -0.85 -29.50 -4.33
CA GLY A 90 -1.53 -29.15 -5.59
C GLY A 90 -2.33 -27.86 -5.42
N GLU A 91 -3.65 -27.91 -5.63
CA GLU A 91 -4.56 -26.77 -5.40
C GLU A 91 -5.03 -26.67 -3.94
N GLU A 92 -4.88 -27.73 -3.14
CA GLU A 92 -5.33 -27.78 -1.75
C GLU A 92 -4.38 -26.97 -0.84
N ARG A 93 -4.96 -26.08 -0.02
CA ARG A 93 -4.23 -25.28 0.96
C ARG A 93 -4.61 -25.72 2.37
N LEU A 94 -3.72 -26.44 3.01
CA LEU A 94 -3.92 -26.95 4.36
C LEU A 94 -3.30 -26.00 5.40
N ARG A 95 -3.88 -25.97 6.59
CA ARG A 95 -3.35 -25.21 7.72
C ARG A 95 -3.13 -26.16 8.90
N SER A 96 -2.01 -26.03 9.61
CA SER A 96 -1.86 -26.67 10.91
C SER A 96 -2.93 -26.14 11.84
N GLY A 97 -3.42 -26.95 12.77
CA GLY A 97 -4.52 -26.51 13.61
C GLY A 97 -5.88 -26.57 12.94
N ALA A 98 -5.99 -27.02 11.67
CA ALA A 98 -7.26 -27.22 10.98
C ALA A 98 -7.70 -28.69 11.03
N TYR A 99 -8.99 -28.90 11.28
CA TYR A 99 -9.62 -30.21 11.29
C TYR A 99 -10.99 -30.18 10.61
N PRO A 100 -11.24 -31.03 9.60
CA PRO A 100 -12.56 -31.14 8.99
C PRO A 100 -13.56 -31.71 10.01
N VAL A 101 -14.69 -31.04 10.16
CA VAL A 101 -15.69 -31.39 11.16
C VAL A 101 -16.60 -32.49 10.63
N THR A 102 -16.76 -33.57 11.39
CA THR A 102 -17.63 -34.70 11.04
C THR A 102 -18.68 -34.98 12.11
N ALA A 103 -19.83 -35.54 11.71
CA ALA A 103 -20.87 -35.96 12.66
C ALA A 103 -20.34 -36.96 13.70
N GLY A 104 -20.77 -36.83 14.95
CA GLY A 104 -20.32 -37.66 16.06
C GLY A 104 -18.97 -37.27 16.68
N GLN A 105 -18.25 -36.33 16.09
CA GLN A 105 -16.97 -35.85 16.60
C GLN A 105 -17.12 -35.13 17.94
N GLN A 106 -16.10 -35.25 18.80
CA GLN A 106 -16.00 -34.53 20.06
C GLN A 106 -14.71 -33.72 20.12
N TRP A 107 -14.80 -32.52 20.68
CA TRP A 107 -13.63 -31.71 21.00
C TRP A 107 -13.78 -31.01 22.34
N ARG A 108 -12.65 -30.70 22.98
CA ARG A 108 -12.58 -30.03 24.27
C ARG A 108 -11.77 -28.75 24.15
N LEU A 109 -12.26 -27.69 24.76
CA LEU A 109 -11.58 -26.41 24.91
C LEU A 109 -11.69 -25.98 26.37
N GLY A 110 -10.57 -25.93 27.09
CA GLY A 110 -10.61 -25.76 28.55
C GLY A 110 -11.38 -26.92 29.22
N GLY A 111 -12.31 -26.60 30.12
CA GLY A 111 -13.23 -27.56 30.71
C GLY A 111 -14.42 -27.95 29.83
N ALA A 112 -14.75 -27.16 28.80
CA ALA A 112 -15.94 -27.38 27.98
C ALA A 112 -15.75 -28.49 26.94
N LEU A 113 -16.70 -29.44 26.88
CA LEU A 113 -16.77 -30.51 25.89
C LEU A 113 -17.89 -30.22 24.90
N TYR A 114 -17.55 -30.19 23.62
CA TYR A 114 -18.52 -30.03 22.54
C TYR A 114 -18.63 -31.31 21.72
N ARG A 115 -19.85 -31.64 21.29
CA ARG A 115 -20.17 -32.79 20.45
C ARG A 115 -20.88 -32.34 19.18
N ILE A 116 -20.39 -32.77 18.03
CA ILE A 116 -21.05 -32.56 16.75
C ILE A 116 -22.19 -33.53 16.59
N GLU A 117 -23.38 -32.99 16.44
CA GLU A 117 -24.60 -33.76 16.13
C GLU A 117 -24.73 -33.94 14.62
N LYS A 118 -24.50 -32.86 13.85
CA LYS A 118 -24.60 -32.85 12.39
C LYS A 118 -23.57 -31.90 11.79
N ALA A 119 -22.92 -32.33 10.71
CA ALA A 119 -22.02 -31.50 9.91
C ALA A 119 -22.42 -31.64 8.43
N GLY A 120 -22.89 -30.55 7.83
CA GLY A 120 -23.25 -30.44 6.41
C GLY A 120 -22.40 -29.39 5.70
N ALA A 121 -22.66 -29.18 4.41
CA ALA A 121 -21.91 -28.23 3.58
C ALA A 121 -22.20 -26.75 3.90
N ASP A 122 -23.34 -26.49 4.51
CA ASP A 122 -23.86 -25.16 4.82
C ASP A 122 -24.16 -24.96 6.31
N THR A 123 -24.28 -26.04 7.07
CA THR A 123 -24.75 -26.02 8.46
C THR A 123 -24.00 -27.01 9.35
N VAL A 124 -23.68 -26.55 10.56
CA VAL A 124 -23.12 -27.38 11.64
C VAL A 124 -24.02 -27.26 12.86
N ARG A 125 -24.40 -28.40 13.43
CA ARG A 125 -25.14 -28.49 14.68
C ARG A 125 -24.31 -29.24 15.72
N PHE A 126 -24.13 -28.63 16.89
CA PHE A 126 -23.30 -29.17 17.96
C PHE A 126 -23.87 -28.81 19.33
N GLY A 127 -23.58 -29.62 20.34
CA GLY A 127 -24.01 -29.38 21.73
C GLY A 127 -22.82 -29.27 22.68
N ASP A 128 -22.98 -28.50 23.75
CA ASP A 128 -22.01 -28.39 24.87
C ASP A 128 -22.47 -29.13 26.13
N GLY A 129 -23.55 -29.91 26.02
CA GLY A 129 -24.21 -30.62 27.12
C GLY A 129 -25.36 -29.84 27.78
N ALA A 130 -25.33 -28.51 27.74
CA ALA A 130 -26.40 -27.64 28.26
C ALA A 130 -27.29 -27.06 27.16
N HIS A 131 -26.69 -26.69 26.04
CA HIS A 131 -27.33 -26.01 24.92
C HIS A 131 -27.04 -26.70 23.59
N THR A 132 -27.98 -26.56 22.67
CA THR A 132 -27.82 -26.94 21.26
C THR A 132 -27.50 -25.70 20.44
N TRP A 133 -26.41 -25.78 19.68
CA TRP A 133 -25.93 -24.71 18.82
C TRP A 133 -26.13 -25.08 17.35
N THR A 134 -26.58 -24.13 16.55
CA THR A 134 -26.66 -24.27 15.09
C THR A 134 -25.96 -23.08 14.43
N TYR A 135 -25.00 -23.39 13.57
CA TYR A 135 -24.19 -22.42 12.85
C TYR A 135 -24.28 -22.67 11.34
N ASP A 136 -24.58 -21.63 10.57
CA ASP A 136 -24.84 -21.71 9.12
C ASP A 136 -23.78 -20.97 8.27
N GLY A 137 -22.58 -20.77 8.84
CA GLY A 137 -21.49 -20.03 8.18
C GLY A 137 -21.58 -18.51 8.33
N ALA A 138 -22.72 -17.98 8.79
CA ALA A 138 -22.95 -16.54 8.90
C ALA A 138 -23.62 -16.12 10.22
N SER A 139 -24.46 -16.98 10.78
CA SER A 139 -25.29 -16.74 11.97
C SER A 139 -25.21 -17.90 12.96
N LEU A 140 -25.28 -17.57 14.24
CA LEU A 140 -25.34 -18.53 15.34
C LEU A 140 -26.72 -18.53 16.00
N ARG A 141 -27.28 -19.72 16.22
CA ARG A 141 -28.49 -19.94 17.01
C ARG A 141 -28.20 -20.82 18.21
N ARG A 142 -28.78 -20.46 19.36
CA ARG A 142 -28.78 -21.25 20.61
C ARG A 142 -30.20 -21.72 20.87
N ASP A 143 -30.39 -23.02 20.96
CA ASP A 143 -31.69 -23.67 21.20
C ASP A 143 -32.78 -23.16 20.23
N GLY A 144 -32.41 -23.01 18.95
CA GLY A 144 -33.29 -22.50 17.88
C GLY A 144 -33.40 -20.98 17.79
N SER A 145 -32.99 -20.23 18.82
CA SER A 145 -33.08 -18.76 18.87
C SER A 145 -31.81 -18.08 18.37
N ALA A 146 -31.94 -17.07 17.52
CA ALA A 146 -30.81 -16.28 17.04
C ALA A 146 -30.27 -15.34 18.13
N LEU A 147 -28.95 -15.25 18.27
CA LEU A 147 -28.32 -14.38 19.27
C LEU A 147 -28.11 -12.95 18.76
N GLY A 148 -28.12 -11.99 19.68
CA GLY A 148 -27.83 -10.58 19.42
C GLY A 148 -26.35 -10.32 19.12
N ALA A 149 -26.04 -9.14 18.59
CA ALA A 149 -24.65 -8.74 18.33
C ALA A 149 -23.80 -8.73 19.61
N CYS A 150 -22.51 -9.02 19.49
CA CYS A 150 -21.60 -9.03 20.63
C CYS A 150 -21.45 -7.63 21.25
N PRO A 151 -21.30 -7.52 22.59
CA PRO A 151 -20.95 -6.26 23.23
C PRO A 151 -19.66 -5.68 22.62
N GLY A 152 -19.62 -4.37 22.39
CA GLY A 152 -18.50 -3.72 21.69
C GLY A 152 -18.49 -3.87 20.16
N ALA A 153 -19.41 -4.64 19.56
CA ALA A 153 -19.51 -4.70 18.11
C ALA A 153 -19.87 -3.32 17.52
N GLY A 154 -19.04 -2.84 16.60
CA GLY A 154 -19.29 -1.59 15.86
C GLY A 154 -20.58 -1.64 15.03
N PRO A 155 -21.10 -0.48 14.59
CA PRO A 155 -22.39 -0.39 13.89
C PRO A 155 -22.44 -1.23 12.61
N GLY A 156 -21.33 -1.34 11.86
CA GLY A 156 -21.25 -2.20 10.68
C GLY A 156 -21.46 -3.68 10.99
N ALA A 157 -20.83 -4.20 12.06
CA ALA A 157 -21.00 -5.60 12.48
C ALA A 157 -22.42 -5.90 12.98
N ARG A 158 -23.10 -4.91 13.58
CA ARG A 158 -24.51 -5.02 13.99
C ARG A 158 -25.44 -5.06 12.79
N LEU A 159 -25.26 -4.15 11.84
CA LEU A 159 -26.02 -4.13 10.59
C LEU A 159 -25.82 -5.41 9.79
N LEU A 160 -24.59 -5.90 9.69
CA LEU A 160 -24.27 -7.17 9.05
C LEU A 160 -25.00 -8.35 9.71
N GLY A 161 -25.09 -8.36 11.05
CA GLY A 161 -25.85 -9.37 11.80
C GLY A 161 -27.36 -9.27 11.62
N LEU A 162 -27.90 -8.08 11.33
CA LEU A 162 -29.31 -7.92 10.94
C LEU A 162 -29.54 -8.37 9.49
N TYR A 163 -28.64 -8.01 8.58
CA TYR A 163 -28.67 -8.44 7.20
C TYR A 163 -28.64 -9.96 7.08
N ASN A 164 -27.67 -10.64 7.71
CA ASN A 164 -27.56 -12.10 7.66
C ASN A 164 -28.78 -12.84 8.23
N ARG A 165 -29.57 -12.19 9.10
CA ARG A 165 -30.81 -12.76 9.64
C ARG A 165 -31.95 -12.76 8.61
N VAL A 166 -32.01 -11.77 7.74
CA VAL A 166 -33.09 -11.58 6.77
C VAL A 166 -32.69 -12.08 5.37
N ALA A 167 -31.41 -12.00 5.03
CA ALA A 167 -30.91 -12.35 3.71
C ALA A 167 -31.06 -13.86 3.41
N PRO A 168 -31.43 -14.22 2.17
CA PRO A 168 -31.45 -15.62 1.72
C PRO A 168 -30.03 -16.19 1.76
N HIS A 169 -29.91 -17.51 1.95
CA HIS A 169 -28.64 -18.19 2.22
C HIS A 169 -27.52 -17.82 1.24
N ALA A 170 -27.83 -17.77 -0.06
CA ALA A 170 -26.86 -17.44 -1.12
C ALA A 170 -26.27 -16.02 -1.05
N LEU A 171 -26.91 -15.09 -0.34
CA LEU A 171 -26.46 -13.70 -0.21
C LEU A 171 -25.86 -13.38 1.16
N ARG A 172 -25.85 -14.35 2.10
CA ARG A 172 -25.30 -14.12 3.43
C ARG A 172 -23.78 -13.95 3.37
N ILE A 173 -23.29 -13.07 4.22
CA ILE A 173 -21.86 -12.77 4.32
C ILE A 173 -21.28 -13.65 5.41
N GLY A 174 -20.32 -14.50 5.03
CA GLY A 174 -19.69 -15.48 5.94
C GLY A 174 -18.96 -14.81 7.10
N ARG A 175 -19.11 -15.38 8.29
CA ARG A 175 -18.45 -14.91 9.53
C ARG A 175 -18.02 -16.10 10.36
N PRO A 176 -16.71 -16.32 10.58
CA PRO A 176 -16.25 -17.45 11.39
C PRO A 176 -16.82 -17.35 12.81
N LEU A 177 -17.31 -18.48 13.31
CA LEU A 177 -17.77 -18.63 14.67
C LEU A 177 -16.57 -18.74 15.60
N ARG A 178 -16.48 -17.89 16.63
CA ARG A 178 -15.39 -17.89 17.61
C ARG A 178 -15.80 -18.61 18.89
N PHE A 179 -14.86 -19.23 19.58
CA PHE A 179 -15.06 -19.84 20.90
C PHE A 179 -14.15 -19.19 21.93
N GLY A 180 -14.64 -19.01 23.16
CA GLY A 180 -13.91 -18.39 24.27
C GLY A 180 -14.59 -17.12 24.79
N GLY A 181 -14.10 -16.59 25.91
CA GLY A 181 -14.64 -15.44 26.62
C GLY A 181 -15.90 -15.78 27.42
N ASN A 182 -16.40 -14.82 28.20
CA ASN A 182 -17.48 -15.10 29.16
C ASN A 182 -18.90 -15.00 28.56
N LEU A 183 -19.04 -14.58 27.31
CA LEU A 183 -20.34 -14.23 26.72
C LEU A 183 -20.57 -14.94 25.38
N SER A 184 -21.80 -15.39 25.19
CA SER A 184 -22.28 -15.94 23.91
C SER A 184 -23.10 -14.91 23.15
N CYS A 185 -22.79 -14.69 21.88
CA CYS A 185 -23.42 -13.70 21.00
C CYS A 185 -23.38 -14.13 19.53
N ALA A 186 -23.81 -13.27 18.60
CA ALA A 186 -24.11 -13.59 17.21
C ALA A 186 -23.05 -14.38 16.42
N ASN A 187 -21.77 -14.29 16.79
CA ASN A 187 -20.67 -15.04 16.18
C ASN A 187 -19.63 -15.54 17.20
N GLN A 188 -20.03 -15.71 18.46
CA GLN A 188 -19.15 -16.20 19.52
C GLN A 188 -19.91 -17.10 20.50
N VAL A 189 -19.33 -18.25 20.82
CA VAL A 189 -19.76 -19.11 21.94
C VAL A 189 -18.83 -18.86 23.12
N GLY A 190 -19.43 -18.47 24.25
CA GLY A 190 -18.70 -18.21 25.48
C GLY A 190 -18.13 -19.49 26.08
N ASN A 191 -16.89 -19.41 26.57
CA ASN A 191 -16.20 -20.40 27.39
C ASN A 191 -15.24 -19.64 28.32
N ALA A 192 -15.53 -19.66 29.63
CA ALA A 192 -14.81 -18.88 30.63
C ALA A 192 -13.35 -19.35 30.82
N ASP A 193 -13.05 -20.60 30.48
CA ASP A 193 -11.72 -21.18 30.62
C ASP A 193 -10.78 -20.83 29.46
N ALA A 194 -11.26 -20.07 28.47
CA ALA A 194 -10.49 -19.75 27.26
C ALA A 194 -10.68 -18.29 26.83
N ALA A 195 -9.62 -17.63 26.38
CA ALA A 195 -9.71 -16.29 25.83
C ALA A 195 -10.59 -16.25 24.55
N PRO A 196 -11.28 -15.13 24.25
CA PRO A 196 -12.08 -14.98 23.04
C PRO A 196 -11.30 -15.34 21.76
N GLY A 197 -11.82 -16.28 20.98
CA GLY A 197 -11.21 -16.70 19.71
C GLY A 197 -10.17 -17.81 19.83
N SER A 198 -10.07 -18.49 20.97
CA SER A 198 -9.19 -19.64 21.21
C SER A 198 -9.46 -20.83 20.29
N ALA A 199 -10.67 -20.93 19.72
CA ALA A 199 -10.98 -21.78 18.59
C ALA A 199 -11.93 -21.06 17.62
N GLN A 200 -11.94 -21.50 16.36
CA GLN A 200 -12.85 -20.98 15.35
C GLN A 200 -13.48 -22.10 14.53
N LEU A 201 -14.75 -21.95 14.17
CA LEU A 201 -15.45 -22.83 13.25
C LEU A 201 -15.88 -22.02 12.02
N GLY A 202 -15.46 -22.46 10.85
CA GLY A 202 -15.76 -21.81 9.57
C GLY A 202 -16.10 -22.83 8.50
N PHE A 203 -16.34 -22.33 7.28
CA PHE A 203 -16.47 -23.17 6.08
C PHE A 203 -15.32 -22.85 5.14
N GLU A 204 -14.58 -23.87 4.73
CA GLU A 204 -13.56 -23.80 3.68
C GLU A 204 -13.97 -24.76 2.56
N ASP A 205 -14.08 -24.24 1.33
CA ASP A 205 -14.54 -24.99 0.15
C ASP A 205 -15.84 -25.80 0.37
N GLY A 206 -16.80 -25.17 1.07
CA GLY A 206 -18.10 -25.77 1.38
C GLY A 206 -18.04 -26.89 2.42
N ARG A 207 -16.95 -26.99 3.20
CA ARG A 207 -16.80 -27.97 4.28
C ARG A 207 -16.56 -27.27 5.61
N PRO A 208 -17.20 -27.73 6.70
CA PRO A 208 -16.98 -27.14 8.01
C PRO A 208 -15.59 -27.53 8.54
N VAL A 209 -14.81 -26.52 8.93
CA VAL A 209 -13.45 -26.69 9.43
C VAL A 209 -13.33 -26.03 10.81
N LEU A 210 -12.84 -26.80 11.76
CA LEU A 210 -12.47 -26.34 13.10
C LEU A 210 -10.99 -25.93 13.09
N LEU A 211 -10.71 -24.76 13.64
CA LEU A 211 -9.39 -24.13 13.66
C LEU A 211 -8.99 -23.83 15.11
N ALA A 212 -7.81 -24.29 15.52
CA ALA A 212 -7.19 -23.89 16.78
C ALA A 212 -6.60 -22.48 16.68
N ALA A 213 -6.66 -21.70 17.77
CA ALA A 213 -5.95 -20.43 17.83
C ALA A 213 -4.43 -20.62 17.92
N THR A 214 -3.74 -19.63 17.38
CA THR A 214 -2.28 -19.46 17.49
C THR A 214 -2.02 -18.29 18.44
N GLY A 215 -1.16 -18.46 19.45
CA GLY A 215 -0.80 -17.39 20.38
C GLY A 215 -0.27 -17.91 21.71
N VAL A 216 0.35 -17.02 22.49
CA VAL A 216 0.99 -17.34 23.78
C VAL A 216 -0.03 -17.74 24.84
N GLU A 217 -1.19 -17.10 24.85
CA GLU A 217 -2.29 -17.39 25.79
C GLU A 217 -3.24 -18.49 25.28
N ARG A 218 -2.79 -19.32 24.32
CA ARG A 218 -3.66 -20.34 23.72
C ARG A 218 -4.05 -21.40 24.76
N VAL A 219 -5.33 -21.75 24.73
CA VAL A 219 -5.84 -22.95 25.41
C VAL A 219 -5.84 -24.10 24.41
N PRO A 220 -5.26 -25.27 24.75
CA PRO A 220 -5.23 -26.42 23.84
C PRO A 220 -6.64 -26.82 23.37
N LEU A 221 -6.82 -26.92 22.06
CA LEU A 221 -8.04 -27.43 21.45
C LEU A 221 -7.86 -28.92 21.18
N LEU A 222 -8.46 -29.75 22.02
CA LEU A 222 -8.26 -31.19 21.99
C LEU A 222 -9.36 -31.85 21.17
N VAL A 223 -8.98 -32.57 20.11
CA VAL A 223 -9.90 -33.36 19.28
C VAL A 223 -9.64 -34.84 19.55
N LYS A 224 -10.70 -35.65 19.63
CA LYS A 224 -10.57 -37.10 19.78
C LYS A 224 -10.22 -37.74 18.42
N GLU A 225 -8.97 -38.16 18.26
CA GLU A 225 -8.48 -38.90 17.09
C GLU A 225 -8.06 -40.30 17.52
N ASN A 226 -8.54 -41.35 16.83
CA ASN A 226 -8.26 -42.76 17.19
C ASN A 226 -8.52 -43.08 18.68
N GLY A 227 -9.54 -42.45 19.26
CA GLY A 227 -9.91 -42.64 20.67
C GLY A 227 -9.14 -41.77 21.67
N LEU A 228 -8.06 -41.11 21.27
CA LEU A 228 -7.20 -40.31 22.15
C LEU A 228 -7.37 -38.79 21.91
N PRO A 229 -7.40 -37.96 22.97
CA PRO A 229 -7.42 -36.51 22.81
C PRO A 229 -6.06 -36.03 22.30
N ARG A 230 -6.06 -35.26 21.20
CA ARG A 230 -4.86 -34.65 20.62
C ARG A 230 -5.04 -33.14 20.46
N ASP A 231 -4.02 -32.37 20.81
CA ASP A 231 -4.00 -30.92 20.55
C ASP A 231 -3.91 -30.67 19.06
N LEU A 232 -4.93 -30.02 18.52
CA LEU A 232 -5.07 -29.80 17.11
C LEU A 232 -3.95 -28.90 16.54
N ALA A 233 -3.43 -27.96 17.35
CA ALA A 233 -2.32 -27.09 16.92
C ALA A 233 -1.01 -27.87 16.68
N LEU A 234 -0.83 -29.01 17.35
CA LEU A 234 0.36 -29.86 17.28
C LEU A 234 0.20 -31.05 16.33
N ARG A 235 -0.94 -31.11 15.62
CA ARG A 235 -1.28 -32.20 14.71
C ARG A 235 -0.25 -32.33 13.58
N GLU A 236 0.22 -33.55 13.37
CA GLU A 236 1.13 -33.89 12.28
C GLU A 236 0.42 -33.93 10.94
N GLN A 237 1.10 -33.44 9.90
CA GLN A 237 0.68 -33.50 8.50
C GLN A 237 1.67 -34.33 7.70
N PRO A 238 1.21 -35.33 6.92
CA PRO A 238 2.10 -36.06 6.03
C PRO A 238 2.59 -35.15 4.90
N LEU A 239 3.90 -35.16 4.64
CA LEU A 239 4.53 -34.36 3.58
C LEU A 239 4.39 -34.98 2.19
N ALA A 240 3.79 -36.17 2.07
CA ALA A 240 3.48 -36.76 0.78
C ALA A 240 2.59 -35.83 -0.05
N GLY A 241 3.03 -35.52 -1.27
CA GLY A 241 2.35 -34.61 -2.20
C GLY A 241 2.42 -33.12 -1.84
N VAL A 242 3.03 -32.75 -0.71
CA VAL A 242 3.20 -31.34 -0.32
C VAL A 242 4.30 -30.72 -1.17
N THR A 243 3.99 -29.65 -1.88
CA THR A 243 4.94 -28.93 -2.76
C THR A 243 5.55 -27.72 -2.09
N ALA A 244 4.85 -27.13 -1.12
CA ALA A 244 5.36 -26.02 -0.32
C ALA A 244 4.79 -26.04 1.11
N MET A 245 5.55 -25.49 2.05
CA MET A 245 5.10 -25.15 3.39
C MET A 245 5.48 -23.71 3.75
N THR A 246 4.73 -23.07 4.64
CA THR A 246 5.06 -21.74 5.16
C THR A 246 5.31 -21.82 6.66
N ALA A 247 6.51 -21.38 7.07
CA ALA A 247 6.94 -21.25 8.46
C ALA A 247 7.06 -19.77 8.82
N GLY A 248 6.27 -19.30 9.77
CA GLY A 248 6.08 -17.87 10.06
C GLY A 248 5.53 -17.14 8.82
N ARG A 249 6.42 -16.52 8.05
CA ARG A 249 6.10 -15.92 6.73
C ARG A 249 7.05 -16.34 5.61
N THR A 250 7.95 -17.27 5.89
CA THR A 250 8.92 -17.80 4.92
C THR A 250 8.28 -18.99 4.22
N ARG A 251 8.17 -18.90 2.88
CA ARG A 251 7.69 -20.01 2.05
C ARG A 251 8.87 -20.91 1.70
N LEU A 252 8.71 -22.20 1.94
CA LEU A 252 9.69 -23.26 1.75
C LEU A 252 9.12 -24.26 0.75
N LEU A 253 9.74 -24.40 -0.42
CA LEU A 253 9.39 -25.47 -1.36
C LEU A 253 9.90 -26.79 -0.79
N VAL A 254 9.09 -27.84 -0.86
CA VAL A 254 9.36 -29.12 -0.18
C VAL A 254 9.64 -30.20 -1.22
N GLU A 255 10.76 -30.89 -1.07
CA GLU A 255 11.16 -32.04 -1.89
C GLU A 255 11.67 -33.14 -0.97
N ALA A 256 10.94 -34.25 -0.87
CA ALA A 256 11.34 -35.41 -0.06
C ALA A 256 11.93 -36.50 -0.97
N SER A 257 13.16 -36.95 -0.67
CA SER A 257 13.84 -38.03 -1.39
C SER A 257 14.50 -38.98 -0.40
N GLY A 258 13.85 -40.11 -0.14
CA GLY A 258 14.36 -41.14 0.78
C GLY A 258 14.52 -40.63 2.22
N ASP A 259 15.75 -40.58 2.70
CA ASP A 259 16.16 -40.11 4.02
C ASP A 259 16.53 -38.63 4.08
N VAL A 260 16.48 -37.93 2.93
CA VAL A 260 16.75 -36.50 2.82
C VAL A 260 15.46 -35.74 2.48
N LEU A 261 15.16 -34.73 3.29
CA LEU A 261 14.15 -33.71 3.01
C LEU A 261 14.86 -32.42 2.62
N ARG A 262 14.62 -31.93 1.40
CA ARG A 262 15.16 -30.67 0.91
C ARG A 262 14.08 -29.59 0.96
N LEU A 263 14.39 -28.50 1.64
CA LEU A 263 13.56 -27.29 1.72
C LEU A 263 14.25 -26.18 0.95
N ARG A 264 13.58 -25.56 -0.03
CA ARG A 264 14.11 -24.39 -0.75
C ARG A 264 13.35 -23.13 -0.33
N PRO A 265 13.97 -22.23 0.45
CA PRO A 265 13.37 -20.96 0.82
C PRO A 265 13.13 -20.08 -0.41
N SER A 266 11.90 -19.59 -0.60
CA SER A 266 11.51 -18.82 -1.79
C SER A 266 11.07 -17.39 -1.50
N GLY A 267 11.01 -16.96 -0.23
CA GLY A 267 10.62 -15.59 0.12
C GLY A 267 10.68 -15.32 1.61
N ARG A 268 11.03 -14.08 1.98
CA ARG A 268 11.28 -13.64 3.37
C ARG A 268 12.32 -14.52 4.07
N VAL A 269 13.51 -14.58 3.48
CA VAL A 269 14.63 -15.41 3.95
C VAL A 269 15.63 -14.51 4.65
N ALA A 270 16.15 -14.94 5.80
CA ALA A 270 17.20 -14.23 6.51
C ALA A 270 18.48 -14.11 5.66
N LEU A 271 19.15 -12.97 5.79
CA LEU A 271 20.41 -12.67 5.10
C LEU A 271 21.57 -12.70 6.08
N PHE A 272 22.69 -13.28 5.65
CA PHE A 272 23.89 -13.48 6.45
C PHE A 272 25.08 -12.78 5.79
N ALA A 273 25.99 -12.23 6.61
CA ALA A 273 27.20 -11.59 6.11
C ALA A 273 28.20 -12.61 5.54
N GLU A 274 28.20 -13.83 6.08
CA GLU A 274 29.07 -14.93 5.69
C GLU A 274 28.27 -16.22 5.43
N PRO A 275 28.74 -17.12 4.56
CA PRO A 275 28.10 -18.41 4.30
C PRO A 275 28.45 -19.44 5.40
N ARG A 276 28.18 -19.08 6.65
CA ARG A 276 28.44 -19.92 7.84
C ARG A 276 27.28 -19.82 8.82
N ALA A 277 26.86 -20.97 9.34
CA ALA A 277 25.84 -21.09 10.37
C ALA A 277 26.14 -22.31 11.22
N GLU A 278 25.92 -22.20 12.53
CA GLU A 278 25.92 -23.33 13.44
C GLU A 278 24.58 -24.06 13.30
N LEU A 279 24.62 -25.30 12.78
CA LEU A 279 23.43 -26.09 12.49
C LEU A 279 23.47 -27.41 13.26
N PRO A 280 22.31 -27.94 13.69
CA PRO A 280 22.24 -29.23 14.35
C PRO A 280 22.64 -30.37 13.40
N ALA A 281 23.06 -31.49 13.99
CA ALA A 281 23.41 -32.69 13.22
C ALA A 281 22.28 -33.12 12.27
N GLY A 282 22.64 -33.45 11.04
CA GLY A 282 21.68 -33.82 9.99
C GLY A 282 21.05 -32.64 9.23
N VAL A 283 21.32 -31.39 9.63
CA VAL A 283 20.85 -30.21 8.88
C VAL A 283 22.03 -29.54 8.17
N ARG A 284 21.90 -29.31 6.86
CA ARG A 284 22.94 -28.68 6.04
C ARG A 284 22.33 -27.60 5.16
N TRP A 285 23.00 -26.46 5.08
CA TRP A 285 22.65 -25.40 4.14
C TRP A 285 23.53 -25.45 2.90
N HIS A 286 22.90 -25.20 1.76
CA HIS A 286 23.56 -24.84 0.51
C HIS A 286 23.45 -23.34 0.35
N TRP A 287 24.58 -22.65 0.42
CA TRP A 287 24.62 -21.21 0.39
C TRP A 287 24.57 -20.67 -1.04
N GLU A 288 23.86 -19.57 -1.21
CA GLU A 288 23.88 -18.75 -2.42
C GLU A 288 24.11 -17.29 -2.03
N GLN A 289 24.95 -16.62 -2.80
CA GLN A 289 25.15 -15.19 -2.66
C GLN A 289 24.02 -14.46 -3.38
N ARG A 290 23.42 -13.47 -2.71
CA ARG A 290 22.41 -12.60 -3.31
C ARG A 290 23.02 -11.83 -4.48
N ASP A 291 22.59 -12.15 -5.70
CA ASP A 291 23.05 -11.47 -6.90
C ASP A 291 22.23 -10.20 -7.18
N ALA A 292 22.89 -9.04 -7.10
CA ALA A 292 22.29 -7.75 -7.44
C ALA A 292 21.90 -7.63 -8.92
N TRP A 293 22.49 -8.45 -9.78
CA TRP A 293 22.29 -8.49 -11.23
C TRP A 293 21.46 -9.69 -11.69
N ALA A 294 20.86 -10.45 -10.76
CA ALA A 294 20.12 -11.67 -11.06
C ALA A 294 19.20 -11.51 -12.27
N ARG A 295 19.37 -12.42 -13.25
CA ARG A 295 18.58 -12.45 -14.49
C ARG A 295 17.76 -13.73 -14.53
N PRO A 296 16.50 -13.70 -14.05
CA PRO A 296 15.56 -14.78 -14.31
C PRO A 296 15.54 -15.15 -15.80
N SER A 297 15.35 -16.44 -16.12
CA SER A 297 15.42 -16.95 -17.51
C SER A 297 14.51 -16.20 -18.49
N ALA A 298 13.36 -15.69 -18.02
CA ALA A 298 12.42 -14.90 -18.81
C ALA A 298 12.85 -13.44 -19.06
N THR A 299 13.83 -12.91 -18.32
CA THR A 299 14.19 -11.47 -18.36
C THR A 299 14.69 -11.03 -19.73
N GLY A 300 15.50 -11.85 -20.41
CA GLY A 300 16.03 -11.53 -21.74
C GLY A 300 14.92 -11.37 -22.80
N ALA A 301 14.05 -12.39 -22.91
CA ALA A 301 12.92 -12.37 -23.84
C ALA A 301 11.96 -11.21 -23.57
N TRP A 302 11.70 -10.93 -22.29
CA TRP A 302 10.86 -9.83 -21.87
C TRP A 302 11.44 -8.45 -22.23
N LEU A 303 12.72 -8.21 -21.97
CA LEU A 303 13.38 -6.94 -22.36
C LEU A 303 13.38 -6.76 -23.88
N ALA A 304 13.62 -7.84 -24.63
CA ALA A 304 13.54 -7.81 -26.09
C ALA A 304 12.12 -7.45 -26.58
N ALA A 305 11.07 -8.00 -25.96
CA ALA A 305 9.69 -7.65 -26.28
C ALA A 305 9.37 -6.18 -25.97
N CYS A 306 9.90 -5.62 -24.88
CA CYS A 306 9.75 -4.20 -24.53
C CYS A 306 10.41 -3.29 -25.58
N LEU A 307 11.63 -3.62 -26.00
CA LEU A 307 12.34 -2.91 -27.06
C LEU A 307 11.60 -3.00 -28.40
N ALA A 308 11.13 -4.19 -28.78
CA ALA A 308 10.36 -4.39 -30.01
C ALA A 308 9.07 -3.55 -30.02
N THR A 309 8.37 -3.47 -28.88
CA THR A 309 7.16 -2.63 -28.73
C THR A 309 7.50 -1.14 -28.86
N GLY A 310 8.62 -0.71 -28.29
CA GLY A 310 9.11 0.67 -28.44
C GLY A 310 9.48 1.00 -29.90
N VAL A 311 10.17 0.09 -30.59
CA VAL A 311 10.51 0.23 -32.01
C VAL A 311 9.25 0.28 -32.87
N LEU A 312 8.25 -0.57 -32.59
CA LEU A 312 6.97 -0.52 -33.28
C LEU A 312 6.28 0.84 -33.10
N ALA A 313 6.24 1.37 -31.88
CA ALA A 313 5.65 2.68 -31.63
C ALA A 313 6.41 3.81 -32.32
N LEU A 314 7.74 3.75 -32.35
CA LEU A 314 8.60 4.65 -33.13
C LEU A 314 8.22 4.60 -34.62
N CYS A 315 8.12 3.41 -35.21
CA CYS A 315 7.76 3.21 -36.61
C CYS A 315 6.35 3.75 -36.93
N LEU A 316 5.37 3.49 -36.07
CA LEU A 316 4.00 4.00 -36.22
C LEU A 316 3.94 5.53 -36.13
N ALA A 317 4.66 6.14 -35.18
CA ALA A 317 4.74 7.59 -35.08
C ALA A 317 5.44 8.23 -36.28
N ARG A 318 6.46 7.55 -36.83
CA ARG A 318 7.16 8.01 -38.04
C ARG A 318 6.24 7.99 -39.26
N ARG A 319 5.40 6.96 -39.42
CA ARG A 319 4.38 6.90 -40.48
C ARG A 319 3.38 8.05 -40.38
N ALA A 320 3.05 8.51 -39.17
CA ALA A 320 2.21 9.68 -38.93
C ALA A 320 2.91 11.04 -39.19
N ARG A 321 4.04 11.05 -39.94
CA ARG A 321 4.83 12.23 -40.34
C ARG A 321 5.27 13.12 -39.17
N ARG A 322 5.59 12.52 -38.02
CA ARG A 322 6.07 13.25 -36.84
C ARG A 322 7.59 13.47 -36.90
N ASP A 323 8.04 14.48 -36.13
CA ASP A 323 9.45 14.80 -35.93
C ASP A 323 10.23 13.58 -35.41
N TRP A 324 11.41 13.32 -35.97
CA TRP A 324 12.23 12.14 -35.68
C TRP A 324 12.59 12.04 -34.19
N LEU A 325 12.99 13.15 -33.57
CA LEU A 325 13.33 13.20 -32.15
C LEU A 325 12.11 12.92 -31.25
N ALA A 326 10.92 13.39 -31.64
CA ALA A 326 9.69 13.08 -30.94
C ALA A 326 9.33 11.58 -31.07
N CYS A 327 9.54 10.99 -32.24
CA CYS A 327 9.33 9.56 -32.47
C CYS A 327 10.28 8.69 -31.63
N ILE A 328 11.58 9.01 -31.58
CA ILE A 328 12.55 8.30 -30.71
C ILE A 328 12.11 8.36 -29.25
N ARG A 329 11.70 9.55 -28.79
CA ARG A 329 11.22 9.71 -27.41
C ARG A 329 9.97 8.88 -27.14
N LEU A 330 9.01 8.83 -28.07
CA LEU A 330 7.84 7.97 -27.92
C LEU A 330 8.23 6.50 -27.79
N GLY A 331 9.08 6.01 -28.69
CA GLY A 331 9.53 4.63 -28.68
C GLY A 331 10.27 4.27 -27.40
N GLY A 332 11.20 5.12 -26.96
CA GLY A 332 11.91 4.94 -25.70
C GLY A 332 10.98 4.98 -24.47
N GLY A 333 10.04 5.93 -24.43
CA GLY A 333 9.07 6.04 -23.34
C GLY A 333 8.13 4.82 -23.25
N ILE A 334 7.68 4.29 -24.39
CA ILE A 334 6.85 3.07 -24.44
C ILE A 334 7.66 1.84 -24.05
N ALA A 335 8.91 1.69 -24.52
CA ALA A 335 9.78 0.60 -24.11
C ALA A 335 9.99 0.60 -22.58
N LEU A 336 10.23 1.78 -22.00
CA LEU A 336 10.36 1.96 -20.54
C LEU A 336 9.03 1.66 -19.83
N ALA A 337 7.89 2.11 -20.36
CA ALA A 337 6.59 1.81 -19.77
C ALA A 337 6.32 0.29 -19.73
N CYS A 338 6.55 -0.41 -20.83
CA CYS A 338 6.46 -1.87 -20.90
C CYS A 338 7.44 -2.56 -19.94
N ALA A 339 8.65 -2.01 -19.78
CA ALA A 339 9.62 -2.50 -18.81
C ALA A 339 9.15 -2.26 -17.35
N GLY A 340 8.56 -1.11 -17.03
CA GLY A 340 7.98 -0.90 -15.71
C GLY A 340 6.85 -1.89 -15.39
N LEU A 341 5.96 -2.13 -16.36
CA LEU A 341 4.86 -3.11 -16.22
C LEU A 341 5.39 -4.54 -16.04
N GLY A 342 6.38 -4.94 -16.84
CA GLY A 342 6.97 -6.26 -16.73
C GLY A 342 7.69 -6.51 -15.41
N LEU A 343 8.37 -5.50 -14.86
CA LEU A 343 8.95 -5.57 -13.51
C LEU A 343 7.88 -5.82 -12.44
N LEU A 344 6.73 -5.12 -12.51
CA LEU A 344 5.61 -5.32 -11.59
C LEU A 344 5.03 -6.74 -11.69
N LEU A 345 4.85 -7.25 -12.91
CA LEU A 345 4.37 -8.61 -13.14
C LEU A 345 5.37 -9.67 -12.67
N ALA A 346 6.65 -9.47 -12.94
CA ALA A 346 7.73 -10.36 -12.50
C ALA A 346 7.78 -10.45 -10.96
N GLN A 347 7.66 -9.31 -10.26
CA GLN A 347 7.58 -9.27 -8.80
C GLN A 347 6.33 -9.96 -8.26
N ARG A 348 5.17 -9.80 -8.93
CA ARG A 348 3.93 -10.48 -8.53
C ARG A 348 4.04 -12.00 -8.67
N ASN A 349 4.79 -12.47 -9.67
CA ASN A 349 5.02 -13.88 -9.93
C ASN A 349 6.20 -14.49 -9.14
N GLY A 350 6.86 -13.71 -8.27
CA GLY A 350 8.01 -14.18 -7.48
C GLY A 350 9.33 -14.30 -8.25
N ASN A 351 9.39 -13.81 -9.49
CA ASN A 351 10.56 -13.85 -10.37
C ASN A 351 11.15 -12.45 -10.57
N ALA A 352 11.25 -11.66 -9.49
CA ALA A 352 11.79 -10.31 -9.56
C ALA A 352 13.27 -10.33 -10.02
N PRO A 353 13.67 -9.51 -11.00
CA PRO A 353 15.07 -9.41 -11.38
C PRO A 353 15.89 -8.73 -10.28
N GLY A 354 17.21 -8.80 -10.40
CA GLY A 354 18.15 -8.14 -9.50
C GLY A 354 17.88 -6.64 -9.32
N VAL A 355 18.21 -6.12 -8.14
CA VAL A 355 18.01 -4.71 -7.77
C VAL A 355 18.71 -3.74 -8.74
N ALA A 356 19.86 -4.12 -9.28
CA ALA A 356 20.64 -3.29 -10.20
C ALA A 356 19.87 -3.03 -11.52
N LEU A 357 19.16 -4.03 -12.05
CA LEU A 357 18.37 -3.86 -13.26
C LEU A 357 17.18 -2.92 -13.03
N SER A 358 16.51 -3.05 -11.88
CA SER A 358 15.40 -2.16 -11.50
C SER A 358 15.90 -0.71 -11.36
N LEU A 359 17.08 -0.52 -10.78
CA LEU A 359 17.72 0.78 -10.63
C LEU A 359 18.04 1.41 -11.99
N LEU A 360 18.72 0.69 -12.90
CA LEU A 360 19.05 1.20 -14.24
C LEU A 360 17.82 1.61 -15.05
N LEU A 361 16.76 0.80 -15.02
CA LEU A 361 15.50 1.11 -15.71
C LEU A 361 14.84 2.36 -15.13
N SER A 362 14.85 2.51 -13.80
CA SER A 362 14.32 3.72 -13.16
C SER A 362 15.15 4.96 -13.52
N TRP A 363 16.48 4.88 -13.56
CA TRP A 363 17.33 5.98 -14.01
C TRP A 363 17.03 6.37 -15.45
N ALA A 364 16.94 5.39 -16.35
CA ALA A 364 16.60 5.64 -17.74
C ALA A 364 15.25 6.37 -17.85
N ALA A 365 14.24 5.98 -17.06
CA ALA A 365 12.94 6.63 -17.03
C ALA A 365 12.96 8.04 -16.44
N LEU A 366 13.70 8.27 -15.34
CA LEU A 366 13.86 9.60 -14.74
C LEU A 366 14.55 10.56 -15.70
N TRP A 367 15.66 10.14 -16.32
CA TRP A 367 16.39 10.95 -17.31
C TRP A 367 15.57 11.17 -18.59
N HIS A 368 14.85 10.16 -19.05
CA HIS A 368 13.96 10.27 -20.20
C HIS A 368 12.90 11.34 -19.98
N ALA A 369 12.23 11.33 -18.82
CA ALA A 369 11.24 12.35 -18.49
C ALA A 369 11.84 13.72 -18.18
N PHE A 370 13.01 13.78 -17.52
CA PHE A 370 13.70 15.03 -17.20
C PHE A 370 14.15 15.79 -18.46
N THR A 371 14.64 15.05 -19.47
CA THR A 371 15.11 15.59 -20.75
C THR A 371 13.99 15.76 -21.78
N ALA A 372 12.75 15.39 -21.44
CA ALA A 372 11.60 15.56 -22.32
C ALA A 372 11.43 17.05 -22.71
N PRO A 373 11.03 17.33 -23.95
CA PRO A 373 10.77 18.70 -24.36
C PRO A 373 9.58 19.20 -23.54
N ARG A 374 9.60 20.49 -23.18
CA ARG A 374 8.52 21.12 -22.40
C ARG A 374 8.43 20.63 -20.94
N THR A 375 9.54 20.22 -20.32
CA THR A 375 9.54 19.99 -18.88
C THR A 375 9.28 21.28 -18.10
N GLY A 376 8.23 21.27 -17.27
CA GLY A 376 7.94 22.35 -16.31
C GLY A 376 8.76 22.21 -15.03
N ALA A 377 8.70 23.22 -14.15
CA ALA A 377 9.32 23.13 -12.83
C ALA A 377 8.72 21.98 -11.99
N VAL A 378 7.41 21.76 -12.09
CA VAL A 378 6.68 20.66 -11.44
C VAL A 378 7.32 19.31 -11.72
N LEU A 379 7.54 18.98 -13.00
CA LEU A 379 8.13 17.70 -13.38
C LEU A 379 9.59 17.57 -12.92
N ARG A 380 10.40 18.62 -13.04
CA ARG A 380 11.81 18.55 -12.61
C ARG A 380 11.93 18.32 -11.10
N ILE A 381 11.17 19.08 -10.31
CA ILE A 381 11.17 18.93 -8.86
C ILE A 381 10.60 17.55 -8.46
N GLY A 382 9.53 17.11 -9.13
CA GLY A 382 8.97 15.76 -8.92
C GLY A 382 9.98 14.64 -9.22
N VAL A 383 10.78 14.76 -10.29
CA VAL A 383 11.87 13.82 -10.61
C VAL A 383 12.93 13.79 -9.50
N LEU A 384 13.32 14.95 -8.96
CA LEU A 384 14.27 15.02 -7.85
C LEU A 384 13.72 14.38 -6.57
N LEU A 385 12.45 14.62 -6.25
CA LEU A 385 11.77 13.98 -5.11
C LEU A 385 11.70 12.46 -5.28
N LEU A 386 11.36 11.96 -6.48
CA LEU A 386 11.37 10.52 -6.78
C LEU A 386 12.76 9.92 -6.64
N ALA A 387 13.79 10.59 -7.13
CA ALA A 387 15.17 10.12 -7.01
C ALA A 387 15.62 10.07 -5.53
N ALA A 388 15.23 11.05 -4.71
CA ALA A 388 15.50 11.02 -3.27
C ALA A 388 14.78 9.84 -2.57
N GLY A 389 13.51 9.59 -2.91
CA GLY A 389 12.77 8.44 -2.38
C GLY A 389 13.33 7.09 -2.81
N LEU A 390 13.76 6.96 -4.06
CA LEU A 390 14.43 5.75 -4.53
C LEU A 390 15.74 5.49 -3.80
N LEU A 391 16.51 6.53 -3.48
CA LEU A 391 17.71 6.39 -2.65
C LEU A 391 17.37 5.87 -1.26
N LEU A 392 16.41 6.51 -0.58
CA LEU A 392 16.03 6.12 0.77
C LEU A 392 15.52 4.67 0.83
N GLN A 393 14.65 4.29 -0.10
CA GLN A 393 14.12 2.92 -0.16
C GLN A 393 15.18 1.88 -0.53
N LEU A 394 16.14 2.26 -1.38
CA LEU A 394 17.27 1.39 -1.71
C LEU A 394 18.10 1.12 -0.46
N GLU A 395 18.43 2.14 0.33
CA GLU A 395 19.18 2.00 1.58
C GLU A 395 18.42 1.16 2.62
N LEU A 396 17.12 1.40 2.76
CA LEU A 396 16.26 0.62 3.64
C LEU A 396 16.27 -0.87 3.23
N GLY A 397 16.20 -1.16 1.94
CA GLY A 397 16.17 -2.52 1.42
C GLY A 397 17.54 -3.22 1.40
N SER A 398 18.63 -2.49 1.09
CA SER A 398 19.97 -3.06 1.03
C SER A 398 20.49 -3.45 2.41
N GLY A 399 20.14 -2.64 3.43
CA GLY A 399 20.55 -2.81 4.82
C GLY A 399 19.62 -3.67 5.67
N ALA A 400 18.65 -4.37 5.08
CA ALA A 400 17.66 -5.16 5.80
C ALA A 400 18.09 -6.60 6.09
N PRO A 401 17.57 -7.21 7.18
CA PRO A 401 17.96 -8.55 7.61
C PRO A 401 17.36 -9.69 6.77
N ASP A 402 16.44 -9.39 5.84
CA ASP A 402 15.77 -10.41 5.04
C ASP A 402 15.50 -9.98 3.59
N THR A 403 15.29 -10.97 2.72
CA THR A 403 15.12 -10.77 1.27
C THR A 403 13.89 -9.97 0.87
N SER A 404 12.92 -9.76 1.77
CA SER A 404 11.63 -9.16 1.41
C SER A 404 11.66 -7.64 1.33
N TRP A 405 12.61 -6.98 1.98
CA TRP A 405 12.67 -5.53 2.07
C TRP A 405 12.99 -4.84 0.75
N LEU A 406 13.87 -5.43 -0.08
CA LEU A 406 14.17 -4.89 -1.42
C LEU A 406 12.93 -4.85 -2.32
N ARG A 407 11.89 -5.65 -2.03
CA ARG A 407 10.62 -5.60 -2.77
C ARG A 407 10.00 -4.21 -2.74
N HIS A 408 10.14 -3.45 -1.65
CA HIS A 408 9.58 -2.10 -1.55
C HIS A 408 10.25 -1.14 -2.55
N PHE A 409 11.58 -1.08 -2.55
CA PHE A 409 12.35 -0.35 -3.55
C PHE A 409 12.02 -0.81 -4.97
N GLN A 410 12.04 -2.12 -5.23
CA GLN A 410 11.82 -2.65 -6.57
C GLN A 410 10.41 -2.36 -7.08
N LYS A 411 9.38 -2.40 -6.23
CA LYS A 411 8.01 -2.00 -6.58
C LYS A 411 7.95 -0.52 -6.96
N THR A 412 8.57 0.35 -6.16
CA THR A 412 8.62 1.79 -6.43
C THR A 412 9.41 2.11 -7.69
N ALA A 413 10.56 1.46 -7.91
CA ALA A 413 11.37 1.60 -9.11
C ALA A 413 10.61 1.15 -10.36
N ALA A 414 9.87 0.03 -10.28
CA ALA A 414 9.01 -0.45 -11.37
C ALA A 414 7.86 0.52 -11.67
N ALA A 415 7.18 1.01 -10.63
CA ALA A 415 6.12 2.02 -10.76
C ALA A 415 6.65 3.34 -11.36
N ALA A 416 7.82 3.81 -10.91
CA ALA A 416 8.49 4.99 -11.45
C ALA A 416 8.89 4.80 -12.92
N THR A 417 9.43 3.62 -13.27
CA THR A 417 9.78 3.29 -14.65
C THR A 417 8.54 3.32 -15.55
N LEU A 418 7.43 2.71 -15.09
CA LEU A 418 6.15 2.71 -15.81
C LEU A 418 5.62 4.14 -15.98
N GLY A 419 5.45 4.86 -14.87
CA GLY A 419 4.85 6.18 -14.85
C GLY A 419 5.64 7.24 -15.60
N MET A 420 6.96 7.28 -15.39
CA MET A 420 7.83 8.25 -16.06
C MET A 420 8.05 7.89 -17.54
N GLY A 421 8.06 6.60 -17.90
CA GLY A 421 8.04 6.14 -19.29
C GLY A 421 6.78 6.61 -20.03
N LEU A 422 5.60 6.39 -19.44
CA LEU A 422 4.33 6.88 -19.98
C LEU A 422 4.32 8.41 -20.07
N LEU A 423 4.76 9.11 -19.03
CA LEU A 423 4.78 10.57 -19.02
C LEU A 423 5.72 11.14 -20.11
N GLY A 424 6.94 10.63 -20.21
CA GLY A 424 7.90 11.02 -21.26
C GLY A 424 7.40 10.74 -22.68
N SER A 425 6.57 9.70 -22.83
CA SER A 425 5.94 9.37 -24.11
C SER A 425 4.81 10.34 -24.50
N VAL A 426 4.04 10.88 -23.55
CA VAL A 426 2.86 11.73 -23.81
C VAL A 426 3.23 13.20 -24.04
N LEU A 427 4.23 13.73 -23.32
CA LEU A 427 4.57 15.16 -23.33
C LEU A 427 4.95 15.76 -24.69
N PRO A 428 5.72 15.07 -25.57
CA PRO A 428 6.03 15.58 -26.90
C PRO A 428 4.76 15.85 -27.73
N PHE A 429 3.69 15.08 -27.48
CA PHE A 429 2.46 15.10 -28.28
C PHE A 429 1.29 15.82 -27.62
N ALA A 430 1.50 16.42 -26.44
CA ALA A 430 0.48 17.24 -25.80
C ALA A 430 0.07 18.41 -26.73
N SER A 431 -1.14 18.30 -27.28
CA SER A 431 -1.71 19.29 -28.21
C SER A 431 -2.01 20.61 -27.48
N ALA A 432 -1.84 21.71 -28.19
CA ALA A 432 -2.29 23.03 -27.73
C ALA A 432 -3.80 23.22 -27.89
N LYS A 433 -4.44 22.45 -28.78
CA LYS A 433 -5.87 22.58 -29.06
C LYS A 433 -6.68 21.92 -27.93
N PRO A 434 -7.67 22.62 -27.35
CA PRO A 434 -8.52 22.03 -26.34
C PRO A 434 -9.34 20.87 -26.97
N PRO A 435 -9.50 19.74 -26.26
CA PRO A 435 -10.35 18.65 -26.71
C PRO A 435 -11.82 19.10 -26.82
N ALA A 436 -12.63 18.35 -27.58
CA ALA A 436 -14.06 18.61 -27.65
C ALA A 436 -14.71 18.34 -26.29
N GLN A 437 -15.65 19.18 -25.87
CA GLN A 437 -16.29 19.08 -24.55
C GLN A 437 -16.96 17.71 -24.32
N ALA A 438 -17.65 17.18 -25.33
CA ALA A 438 -18.26 15.84 -25.23
C ALA A 438 -17.24 14.72 -24.96
N GLN A 439 -16.05 14.80 -25.57
CA GLN A 439 -14.97 13.82 -25.32
C GLN A 439 -14.44 13.94 -23.88
N VAL A 440 -14.34 15.17 -23.36
CA VAL A 440 -13.96 15.40 -21.95
C VAL A 440 -15.02 14.83 -21.02
N GLU A 441 -16.30 15.14 -21.25
CA GLU A 441 -17.40 14.67 -20.41
C GLU A 441 -17.52 13.15 -20.40
N ILE A 442 -17.39 12.48 -21.55
CA ILE A 442 -17.33 11.02 -21.65
C ILE A 442 -16.12 10.48 -20.90
N GLY A 443 -14.94 11.08 -21.09
CA GLY A 443 -13.73 10.67 -20.37
C GLY A 443 -13.86 10.80 -18.85
N LEU A 444 -14.49 11.87 -18.37
CA LEU A 444 -14.76 12.08 -16.94
C LEU A 444 -15.80 11.11 -16.40
N LEU A 445 -16.84 10.79 -17.18
CA LEU A 445 -17.84 9.79 -16.81
C LEU A 445 -17.21 8.41 -16.68
N LEU A 446 -16.37 8.01 -17.64
CA LEU A 446 -15.62 6.75 -17.60
C LEU A 446 -14.65 6.70 -16.41
N LEU A 447 -13.93 7.81 -16.16
CA LEU A 447 -13.03 7.93 -15.01
C LEU A 447 -13.79 7.77 -13.68
N ALA A 448 -14.92 8.47 -13.53
CA ALA A 448 -15.75 8.40 -12.33
C ALA A 448 -16.39 7.02 -12.16
N GLY A 449 -16.91 6.42 -13.23
CA GLY A 449 -17.47 5.06 -13.22
C GLY A 449 -16.44 4.01 -12.83
N ALA A 450 -15.23 4.10 -13.37
CA ALA A 450 -14.13 3.20 -13.02
C ALA A 450 -13.70 3.39 -11.55
N ALA A 451 -13.59 4.63 -11.07
CA ALA A 451 -13.24 4.90 -9.68
C ALA A 451 -14.31 4.43 -8.71
N LEU A 452 -15.60 4.60 -9.07
CA LEU A 452 -16.74 4.11 -8.31
C LEU A 452 -16.74 2.57 -8.22
N ALA A 453 -16.56 1.89 -9.36
CA ALA A 453 -16.48 0.43 -9.39
C ALA A 453 -15.30 -0.09 -8.55
N ALA A 454 -14.15 0.58 -8.60
CA ALA A 454 -12.99 0.22 -7.81
C ALA A 454 -13.20 0.43 -6.29
N LEU A 455 -13.87 1.52 -5.89
CA LEU A 455 -14.25 1.74 -4.49
C LEU A 455 -15.26 0.70 -4.00
N LEU A 456 -16.26 0.34 -4.81
CA LEU A 456 -17.22 -0.72 -4.47
C LEU A 456 -16.53 -2.07 -4.34
N LEU A 457 -15.55 -2.37 -5.19
CA LEU A 457 -14.72 -3.55 -5.08
C LEU A 457 -13.90 -3.55 -3.77
N GLN A 458 -13.39 -2.39 -3.34
CA GLN A 458 -12.69 -2.25 -2.06
C GLN A 458 -13.60 -2.45 -0.86
N VAL A 459 -14.83 -1.94 -0.89
CA VAL A 459 -15.82 -2.17 0.15
C VAL A 459 -16.23 -3.64 0.22
N GLY A 460 -16.41 -4.30 -0.93
CA GLY A 460 -16.86 -5.69 -0.99
C GLY A 460 -15.78 -6.74 -0.68
N TRP A 461 -14.53 -6.49 -1.10
CA TRP A 461 -13.46 -7.49 -1.08
C TRP A 461 -12.10 -6.96 -0.62
N GLY A 462 -11.98 -5.68 -0.31
CA GLY A 462 -10.73 -5.03 0.06
C GLY A 462 -10.38 -5.12 1.55
N ASN A 463 -9.15 -4.73 1.86
CA ASN A 463 -8.66 -4.52 3.22
C ASN A 463 -7.92 -3.16 3.31
N GLU A 464 -7.19 -2.90 4.41
CA GLU A 464 -6.35 -1.70 4.60
C GLU A 464 -5.36 -1.45 3.44
N THR A 465 -4.87 -2.51 2.82
CA THR A 465 -3.94 -2.45 1.68
C THR A 465 -4.64 -2.36 0.32
N GLY A 466 -5.98 -2.34 0.30
CA GLY A 466 -6.82 -2.24 -0.89
C GLY A 466 -7.26 -3.60 -1.44
N VAL A 467 -7.37 -3.69 -2.77
CA VAL A 467 -7.78 -4.90 -3.51
C VAL A 467 -6.64 -5.34 -4.41
N PHE A 468 -6.12 -6.55 -4.18
CA PHE A 468 -4.97 -7.10 -4.92
C PHE A 468 -3.70 -6.23 -4.88
N ASP A 469 -3.32 -5.71 -3.71
CA ASP A 469 -2.20 -4.75 -3.51
C ASP A 469 -2.38 -3.41 -4.26
N LEU A 470 -3.57 -3.12 -4.79
CA LEU A 470 -3.91 -1.83 -5.38
C LEU A 470 -4.86 -1.10 -4.44
N GLN A 471 -4.63 0.20 -4.24
CA GLN A 471 -5.50 1.05 -3.42
C GLN A 471 -6.43 1.91 -4.31
N PRO A 472 -7.68 1.48 -4.57
CA PRO A 472 -8.67 2.26 -5.34
C PRO A 472 -8.85 3.69 -4.87
N VAL A 473 -8.72 3.94 -3.57
CA VAL A 473 -8.80 5.28 -2.95
C VAL A 473 -7.83 6.30 -3.60
N GLU A 474 -6.67 5.87 -4.09
CA GLU A 474 -5.70 6.74 -4.75
C GLU A 474 -6.19 7.23 -6.11
N PHE A 475 -6.72 6.31 -6.91
CA PHE A 475 -7.39 6.62 -8.17
C PHE A 475 -8.63 7.48 -7.95
N ALA A 476 -9.29 7.27 -6.82
CA ALA A 476 -10.48 7.98 -6.44
C ALA A 476 -10.20 9.48 -6.20
N LYS A 477 -9.13 9.81 -5.47
CA LYS A 477 -8.68 11.20 -5.25
C LYS A 477 -8.42 11.95 -6.56
N LEU A 478 -7.84 11.27 -7.55
CA LEU A 478 -7.65 11.85 -8.88
C LEU A 478 -9.00 12.15 -9.54
N ALA A 479 -9.91 11.17 -9.61
CA ALA A 479 -11.23 11.35 -10.19
C ALA A 479 -11.99 12.52 -9.56
N LEU A 480 -12.05 12.57 -8.23
CA LEU A 480 -12.66 13.66 -7.47
C LEU A 480 -12.10 15.03 -7.86
N THR A 481 -10.76 15.15 -7.90
CA THR A 481 -10.09 16.40 -8.24
C THR A 481 -10.44 16.87 -9.65
N VAL A 482 -10.37 15.96 -10.62
CA VAL A 482 -10.59 16.28 -12.03
C VAL A 482 -12.07 16.61 -12.29
N LEU A 483 -13.01 15.84 -11.74
CA LEU A 483 -14.44 16.13 -11.88
C LEU A 483 -14.80 17.46 -11.24
N THR A 484 -14.35 17.72 -10.01
CA THR A 484 -14.63 18.98 -9.31
C THR A 484 -14.06 20.18 -10.08
N ALA A 485 -12.82 20.06 -10.56
CA ALA A 485 -12.20 21.10 -11.38
C ALA A 485 -12.98 21.40 -12.66
N HIS A 486 -13.54 20.38 -13.33
CA HIS A 486 -14.39 20.55 -14.50
C HIS A 486 -15.67 21.31 -14.17
N CYS A 487 -16.38 20.89 -13.11
CA CYS A 487 -17.63 21.52 -12.66
C CYS A 487 -17.42 22.99 -12.31
N VAL A 488 -16.37 23.30 -11.53
CA VAL A 488 -16.04 24.66 -11.13
C VAL A 488 -15.63 25.53 -12.33
N ALA A 489 -14.83 24.98 -13.26
CA ALA A 489 -14.41 25.69 -14.46
C ALA A 489 -15.57 26.05 -15.40
N LEU A 490 -16.57 25.18 -15.51
CA LEU A 490 -17.82 25.45 -16.23
C LEU A 490 -18.65 26.52 -15.51
N GLY A 491 -18.80 26.40 -14.19
CA GLY A 491 -19.57 27.34 -13.36
C GLY A 491 -19.09 28.79 -13.48
N LEU A 492 -17.76 29.01 -13.48
CA LEU A 492 -17.15 30.33 -13.62
C LEU A 492 -17.25 30.91 -15.05
N GLY A 493 -17.46 30.07 -16.07
CA GLY A 493 -17.59 30.49 -17.47
C GLY A 493 -18.98 31.02 -17.88
N ARG A 494 -19.97 30.97 -16.97
CA ARG A 494 -21.40 31.19 -17.25
C ARG A 494 -21.85 32.61 -17.58
N ARG A 495 -20.93 33.58 -17.77
CA ARG A 495 -21.33 34.93 -18.20
C ARG A 495 -21.87 35.01 -19.65
N HIS A 496 -21.79 33.93 -20.44
CA HIS A 496 -22.11 33.97 -21.90
C HIS A 496 -22.96 32.79 -22.46
N ALA A 497 -23.60 31.94 -21.64
CA ALA A 497 -24.39 30.81 -22.19
C ALA A 497 -25.81 30.76 -21.61
N GLY A 498 -26.80 30.93 -22.49
CA GLY A 498 -28.22 31.06 -22.18
C GLY A 498 -28.95 29.79 -21.73
N ALA A 499 -30.21 30.04 -21.34
CA ALA A 499 -31.33 29.16 -21.00
C ALA A 499 -31.12 27.65 -21.13
N GLY A 500 -30.86 26.99 -20.01
CA GLY A 500 -31.02 25.55 -19.84
C GLY A 500 -31.14 25.24 -18.34
N GLY A 501 -32.09 24.37 -17.96
CA GLY A 501 -32.51 24.11 -16.58
C GLY A 501 -31.35 23.97 -15.59
N THR A 502 -31.10 25.05 -14.84
CA THR A 502 -29.91 25.27 -14.02
C THR A 502 -29.73 24.19 -12.96
N LEU A 503 -30.84 23.66 -12.45
CA LEU A 503 -30.91 22.62 -11.42
C LEU A 503 -30.50 21.24 -11.95
N LEU A 504 -31.03 20.81 -13.11
CA LEU A 504 -30.77 19.47 -13.67
C LEU A 504 -29.29 19.30 -14.08
N ARG A 505 -28.67 20.38 -14.59
CA ARG A 505 -27.24 20.39 -14.95
C ARG A 505 -26.33 20.48 -13.72
N TRP A 506 -26.75 21.18 -12.66
CA TRP A 506 -26.06 21.17 -11.35
C TRP A 506 -26.15 19.80 -10.69
N LEU A 507 -27.31 19.16 -10.69
CA LEU A 507 -27.51 17.81 -10.15
C LEU A 507 -26.65 16.79 -10.92
N ARG A 508 -26.59 16.84 -12.26
CA ARG A 508 -25.72 15.96 -13.05
C ARG A 508 -24.22 16.11 -12.74
N LEU A 509 -23.78 17.29 -12.27
CA LEU A 509 -22.37 17.63 -12.04
C LEU A 509 -21.95 17.55 -10.55
N ALA A 510 -22.86 17.81 -9.63
CA ALA A 510 -22.63 17.75 -8.18
C ALA A 510 -22.87 16.35 -7.61
N SER A 511 -23.82 15.59 -8.16
CA SER A 511 -24.11 14.23 -7.69
C SER A 511 -22.90 13.28 -7.76
N PRO A 512 -22.07 13.27 -8.82
CA PRO A 512 -20.87 12.44 -8.83
C PRO A 512 -19.85 12.82 -7.76
N VAL A 513 -19.70 14.12 -7.45
CA VAL A 513 -18.77 14.63 -6.43
C VAL A 513 -19.29 14.32 -5.02
N LEU A 514 -20.59 14.52 -4.76
CA LEU A 514 -21.24 14.16 -3.50
C LEU A 514 -21.20 12.65 -3.26
N LEU A 515 -21.50 11.86 -4.29
CA LEU A 515 -21.38 10.40 -4.25
C LEU A 515 -19.93 9.99 -4.00
N PHE A 516 -18.97 10.70 -4.59
CA PHE A 516 -17.55 10.46 -4.35
C PHE A 516 -17.16 10.71 -2.90
N VAL A 517 -17.53 11.86 -2.36
CA VAL A 517 -17.22 12.24 -0.97
C VAL A 517 -17.89 11.27 0.00
N LEU A 518 -19.14 10.89 -0.27
CA LEU A 518 -19.87 9.94 0.56
C LEU A 518 -19.22 8.56 0.53
N LEU A 519 -18.87 8.05 -0.66
CA LEU A 519 -18.26 6.73 -0.78
C LEU A 519 -16.82 6.69 -0.31
N LEU A 520 -16.08 7.79 -0.47
CA LEU A 520 -14.75 7.95 0.08
C LEU A 520 -14.83 7.95 1.61
N ALA A 521 -15.76 8.71 2.20
CA ALA A 521 -15.99 8.70 3.65
C ALA A 521 -16.40 7.31 4.17
N VAL A 522 -17.34 6.64 3.48
CA VAL A 522 -17.81 5.30 3.87
C VAL A 522 -16.69 4.26 3.76
N ALA A 523 -15.94 4.26 2.66
CA ALA A 523 -14.86 3.30 2.44
C ALA A 523 -13.72 3.46 3.46
N LEU A 524 -13.53 4.65 4.02
CA LEU A 524 -12.39 4.95 4.90
C LEU A 524 -12.77 4.80 6.38
N VAL A 525 -14.04 5.07 6.73
CA VAL A 525 -14.60 4.69 8.03
C VAL A 525 -14.69 3.17 8.20
N GLN A 526 -14.99 2.42 7.13
CA GLN A 526 -15.00 0.95 7.20
C GLN A 526 -13.61 0.32 7.45
N VAL A 527 -12.54 1.08 7.24
CA VAL A 527 -11.14 0.62 7.34
C VAL A 527 -10.45 1.20 8.58
N ASP A 528 -11.23 1.80 9.51
CA ASP A 528 -10.74 2.38 10.77
C ASP A 528 -9.62 3.44 10.60
N ASP A 529 -9.55 4.11 9.43
CA ASP A 529 -8.60 5.19 9.10
C ASP A 529 -9.33 6.50 8.76
N TYR A 530 -9.19 7.52 9.63
CA TYR A 530 -9.82 8.84 9.48
C TYR A 530 -8.92 9.89 8.83
N SER A 531 -7.65 9.58 8.60
CA SER A 531 -6.74 10.45 7.85
C SER A 531 -7.31 10.92 6.50
N PRO A 532 -8.18 10.17 5.80
CA PRO A 532 -8.78 10.65 4.57
C PRO A 532 -9.85 11.74 4.77
N LEU A 533 -10.51 11.80 5.93
CA LEU A 533 -11.39 12.93 6.26
C LEU A 533 -10.58 14.21 6.39
N ILE A 534 -9.38 14.13 6.99
CA ILE A 534 -8.45 15.27 7.07
C ILE A 534 -7.98 15.65 5.66
N LEU A 535 -7.61 14.68 4.82
CA LEU A 535 -7.23 14.93 3.42
C LEU A 535 -8.37 15.61 2.64
N LEU A 536 -9.61 15.14 2.81
CA LEU A 536 -10.80 15.74 2.20
C LEU A 536 -11.08 17.15 2.72
N LEU A 537 -10.88 17.40 4.01
CA LEU A 537 -11.04 18.72 4.62
C LEU A 537 -10.00 19.70 4.04
N VAL A 538 -8.73 19.32 4.01
CA VAL A 538 -7.63 20.12 3.44
C VAL A 538 -7.89 20.38 1.95
N TRP A 539 -8.27 19.36 1.20
CA TRP A 539 -8.63 19.47 -0.21
C TRP A 539 -9.82 20.40 -0.43
N GLY A 540 -10.91 20.22 0.30
CA GLY A 540 -12.13 21.02 0.18
C GLY A 540 -11.89 22.49 0.53
N ALA A 541 -11.15 22.76 1.60
CA ALA A 541 -10.73 24.09 2.01
C ALA A 541 -9.88 24.78 0.93
N ALA A 542 -8.89 24.08 0.38
CA ALA A 542 -8.03 24.62 -0.68
C ALA A 542 -8.81 24.88 -1.98
N MET A 543 -9.72 23.99 -2.36
CA MET A 543 -10.59 24.16 -3.54
C MET A 543 -11.55 25.34 -3.36
N LEU A 544 -12.14 25.50 -2.17
CA LEU A 544 -13.01 26.63 -1.84
C LEU A 544 -12.23 27.95 -1.84
N LEU A 545 -11.00 27.97 -1.32
CA LEU A 545 -10.13 29.13 -1.34
C LEU A 545 -9.75 29.50 -2.79
N ALA A 546 -9.32 28.53 -3.60
CA ALA A 546 -9.01 28.75 -5.01
C ALA A 546 -10.22 29.30 -5.77
N TRP A 547 -11.42 28.76 -5.51
CA TRP A 547 -12.66 29.26 -6.10
C TRP A 547 -12.97 30.68 -5.63
N SER A 548 -12.78 30.98 -4.35
CA SER A 548 -13.00 32.31 -3.77
C SER A 548 -12.12 33.37 -4.41
N CYS A 549 -10.83 33.05 -4.61
CA CYS A 549 -9.90 33.90 -5.34
C CYS A 549 -10.33 34.09 -6.81
N ALA A 550 -10.68 33.00 -7.49
CA ALA A 550 -11.12 33.02 -8.88
C ALA A 550 -12.44 33.81 -9.09
N ALA A 551 -13.39 33.68 -8.16
CA ALA A 551 -14.68 34.35 -8.17
C ALA A 551 -14.63 35.76 -7.55
N ARG A 552 -13.48 36.16 -6.98
CA ARG A 552 -13.28 37.41 -6.22
C ARG A 552 -14.26 37.59 -5.07
N ARG A 553 -14.51 36.53 -4.30
CA ARG A 553 -15.41 36.53 -3.14
C ARG A 553 -14.61 36.32 -1.85
N ALA A 554 -14.59 37.32 -0.96
CA ALA A 554 -13.80 37.27 0.26
C ALA A 554 -14.43 36.40 1.37
N VAL A 555 -15.76 36.40 1.50
CA VAL A 555 -16.47 35.74 2.61
C VAL A 555 -16.12 34.24 2.78
N PRO A 556 -16.17 33.39 1.73
CA PRO A 556 -15.83 31.98 1.90
C PRO A 556 -14.33 31.77 2.19
N ALA A 557 -13.45 32.66 1.70
CA ALA A 557 -12.02 32.62 2.03
C ALA A 557 -11.79 32.92 3.52
N ILE A 558 -12.49 33.92 4.08
CA ILE A 558 -12.46 34.21 5.52
C ILE A 558 -12.98 33.01 6.32
N GLY A 559 -14.07 32.37 5.86
CA GLY A 559 -14.58 31.15 6.49
C GLY A 559 -13.57 30.00 6.52
N VAL A 560 -12.82 29.78 5.43
CA VAL A 560 -11.74 28.78 5.39
C VAL A 560 -10.62 29.12 6.37
N LEU A 561 -10.20 30.39 6.42
CA LEU A 561 -9.15 30.84 7.36
C LEU A 561 -9.60 30.70 8.82
N ALA A 562 -10.85 31.04 9.12
CA ALA A 562 -11.43 30.86 10.45
C ALA A 562 -11.48 29.37 10.83
N LEU A 563 -11.92 28.50 9.92
CA LEU A 563 -11.93 27.04 10.15
C LEU A 563 -10.52 26.49 10.41
N ALA A 564 -9.53 26.90 9.62
CA ALA A 564 -8.14 26.50 9.82
C ALA A 564 -7.60 27.00 11.18
N GLY A 565 -7.90 28.24 11.55
CA GLY A 565 -7.57 28.79 12.86
C GLY A 565 -8.21 28.03 14.01
N SER A 566 -9.50 27.68 13.89
CA SER A 566 -10.21 26.86 14.88
C SER A 566 -9.61 25.46 15.01
N CYS A 567 -9.26 24.80 13.90
CA CYS A 567 -8.60 23.49 13.95
C CYS A 567 -7.24 23.57 14.66
N LEU A 568 -6.43 24.61 14.39
CA LEU A 568 -5.16 24.82 15.07
C LEU A 568 -5.35 25.10 16.56
N ALA A 569 -6.34 25.90 16.93
CA ALA A 569 -6.70 26.16 18.33
C ALA A 569 -7.13 24.88 19.05
N ILE A 570 -7.98 24.06 18.43
CA ILE A 570 -8.39 22.75 18.96
C ILE A 570 -7.18 21.84 19.15
N LEU A 571 -6.29 21.73 18.15
CA LEU A 571 -5.08 20.92 18.26
C LEU A 571 -4.16 21.39 19.39
N PHE A 572 -4.01 22.70 19.56
CA PHE A 572 -3.22 23.27 20.64
C PHE A 572 -3.83 22.93 22.02
N VAL A 573 -5.14 23.06 22.17
CA VAL A 573 -5.87 22.68 23.40
C VAL A 573 -5.75 21.18 23.67
N LEU A 574 -5.97 20.33 22.65
CA LEU A 574 -5.89 18.88 22.78
C LEU A 574 -4.49 18.40 23.17
N ARG A 575 -3.44 19.04 22.66
CA ARG A 575 -2.06 18.71 23.04
C ARG A 575 -1.74 19.04 24.50
N GLY A 576 -2.45 19.99 25.09
CA GLY A 576 -2.35 20.35 26.51
C GLY A 576 -3.31 19.60 27.43
N ALA A 577 -4.21 18.77 26.90
CA ALA A 577 -5.21 18.05 27.68
C ALA A 577 -4.60 16.87 28.45
N ALA A 578 -5.14 16.57 29.63
CA ALA A 578 -4.71 15.41 30.41
C ALA A 578 -5.17 14.10 29.73
N PRO A 579 -4.38 13.00 29.77
CA PRO A 579 -4.70 11.74 29.09
C PRO A 579 -6.07 11.16 29.46
N GLY A 580 -6.54 11.37 30.71
CA GLY A 580 -7.82 10.87 31.21
C GLY A 580 -9.06 11.59 30.66
N GLU A 581 -8.93 12.82 30.15
CA GLU A 581 -10.06 13.59 29.60
C GLU A 581 -10.35 13.17 28.14
N ALA A 582 -9.32 12.78 27.39
CA ALA A 582 -9.45 12.28 26.01
C ALA A 582 -10.01 10.84 25.95
N ALA A 583 -9.75 10.02 26.97
CA ALA A 583 -10.24 8.63 27.05
C ALA A 583 -11.78 8.53 27.15
N GLN A 584 -12.46 9.59 27.59
CA GLN A 584 -13.92 9.64 27.68
C GLN A 584 -14.60 9.80 26.30
N TRP A 585 -13.83 10.12 25.27
CA TRP A 585 -14.33 10.32 23.92
C TRP A 585 -14.38 8.93 23.27
N GLN A 586 -15.55 8.28 23.33
CA GLN A 586 -15.78 6.90 22.87
C GLN A 586 -15.43 6.64 21.38
N PHE A 587 -15.02 7.69 20.65
CA PHE A 587 -14.58 7.64 19.28
C PHE A 587 -13.08 7.99 19.23
N TYR A 588 -12.23 6.99 18.93
CA TYR A 588 -10.76 7.16 18.77
C TYR A 588 -9.94 7.42 20.05
N GLY A 589 -10.54 7.34 21.24
CA GLY A 589 -9.87 7.55 22.53
C GLY A 589 -8.57 6.75 22.70
N GLU A 590 -8.47 5.52 22.14
CA GLU A 590 -7.25 4.72 22.23
C GLU A 590 -6.07 5.31 21.43
N ARG A 591 -6.24 5.77 20.18
CA ARG A 591 -5.12 6.32 19.40
C ARG A 591 -4.69 7.70 19.89
N PHE A 592 -5.63 8.51 20.38
CA PHE A 592 -5.30 9.76 21.06
C PHE A 592 -4.65 9.49 22.43
N GLY A 593 -5.11 8.48 23.17
CA GLY A 593 -4.49 8.02 24.41
C GLY A 593 -3.05 7.56 24.20
N VAL A 594 -2.81 6.71 23.18
CA VAL A 594 -1.47 6.28 22.75
C VAL A 594 -0.60 7.46 22.32
N TRP A 595 -1.17 8.47 21.68
CA TRP A 595 -0.42 9.65 21.24
C TRP A 595 -0.06 10.59 22.41
N LEU A 596 -0.96 10.75 23.38
CA LEU A 596 -0.75 11.59 24.57
C LEU A 596 0.14 10.92 25.62
N ASP A 597 0.01 9.60 25.82
CA ASP A 597 0.82 8.79 26.73
C ASP A 597 1.26 7.47 26.08
N PRO A 598 2.24 7.49 25.15
CA PRO A 598 2.70 6.29 24.48
C PRO A 598 3.32 5.25 25.43
N SER A 599 3.83 5.68 26.59
CA SER A 599 4.40 4.78 27.61
C SER A 599 3.34 3.90 28.28
N ALA A 600 2.12 4.42 28.49
CA ALA A 600 1.02 3.63 29.06
C ALA A 600 0.47 2.57 28.10
N HIS A 601 0.88 2.59 26.83
CA HIS A 601 0.41 1.69 25.79
C HIS A 601 1.56 0.87 25.17
N PRO A 602 2.01 -0.22 25.82
CA PRO A 602 3.27 -0.90 25.51
C PRO A 602 3.36 -1.52 24.11
N HIS A 603 2.23 -1.86 23.47
CA HIS A 603 2.24 -2.45 22.13
C HIS A 603 2.08 -1.41 21.00
N THR A 604 1.26 -0.39 21.20
CA THR A 604 0.91 0.60 20.17
C THR A 604 1.72 1.89 20.29
N GLY A 605 2.10 2.31 21.50
CA GLY A 605 2.96 3.48 21.73
C GLY A 605 4.42 3.23 21.40
N GLN A 606 4.86 1.96 21.38
CA GLN A 606 6.24 1.59 21.03
C GLN A 606 6.65 2.10 19.64
N GLN A 607 5.75 2.10 18.66
CA GLN A 607 6.04 2.60 17.32
C GLN A 607 6.41 4.11 17.33
N LEU A 608 5.67 4.92 18.10
CA LEU A 608 5.95 6.35 18.24
C LEU A 608 7.27 6.60 18.98
N LEU A 609 7.53 5.83 20.05
CA LEU A 609 8.76 5.94 20.85
C LEU A 609 10.00 5.57 20.04
N LEU A 610 9.95 4.48 19.26
CA LEU A 610 11.05 4.09 18.37
C LEU A 610 11.28 5.13 17.26
N GLY A 611 10.21 5.71 16.70
CA GLY A 611 10.31 6.79 15.73
C GLY A 611 10.99 8.04 16.29
N ALA A 612 10.62 8.44 17.52
CA ALA A 612 11.23 9.57 18.22
C ALA A 612 12.70 9.31 18.56
N GLN A 613 13.02 8.11 19.06
CA GLN A 613 14.39 7.70 19.34
C GLN A 613 15.27 7.75 18.08
N ALA A 614 14.78 7.24 16.95
CA ALA A 614 15.52 7.26 15.69
C ALA A 614 15.81 8.70 15.22
N ILE A 615 14.87 9.64 15.41
CA ILE A 615 15.10 11.06 15.09
C ILE A 615 16.20 11.65 15.99
N LEU A 616 16.19 11.32 17.29
CA LEU A 616 17.21 11.78 18.24
C LEU A 616 18.60 11.22 17.87
N GLU A 617 18.69 9.95 17.50
CA GLU A 617 19.93 9.29 17.05
C GLU A 617 20.53 9.94 15.80
N GLY A 618 19.69 10.49 14.90
CA GLY A 618 20.14 11.12 13.66
C GLY A 618 20.79 12.50 13.84
N GLY A 619 20.43 13.26 14.89
CA GLY A 619 20.94 14.61 15.10
C GLY A 619 20.85 15.52 13.85
N TRP A 620 21.81 16.45 13.69
CA TRP A 620 21.83 17.37 12.54
C TRP A 620 22.36 16.76 11.24
N ARG A 621 23.30 15.82 11.35
CA ARG A 621 24.10 15.30 10.24
C ARG A 621 23.91 13.79 10.00
N GLY A 622 22.90 13.16 10.57
CA GLY A 622 22.68 11.72 10.47
C GLY A 622 23.45 10.95 11.53
N ALA A 623 23.06 9.70 11.75
CA ALA A 623 23.64 8.82 12.77
C ALA A 623 25.14 8.54 12.55
N ASP A 624 25.65 8.72 11.33
CA ASP A 624 27.09 8.59 11.01
C ASP A 624 27.85 9.93 11.08
N GLY A 625 27.16 11.04 11.38
CA GLY A 625 27.71 12.40 11.43
C GLY A 625 28.08 12.99 10.06
N LEU A 626 27.84 12.29 8.94
CA LEU A 626 28.29 12.62 7.58
C LEU A 626 27.14 12.52 6.55
N PHE A 627 25.94 12.92 6.95
CA PHE A 627 24.70 12.90 6.18
C PHE A 627 24.36 11.51 5.61
N GLY A 628 24.71 10.45 6.33
CA GLY A 628 24.50 9.06 5.91
C GLY A 628 25.52 8.57 4.88
N VAL A 629 26.47 9.40 4.42
CA VAL A 629 27.42 9.05 3.36
C VAL A 629 28.36 7.91 3.78
N ALA A 630 28.80 7.89 5.04
CA ALA A 630 29.65 6.82 5.54
C ALA A 630 28.85 5.52 5.67
N ALA A 631 27.58 5.60 6.01
CA ALA A 631 26.71 4.46 6.16
C ALA A 631 26.04 3.97 4.85
N LEU A 632 26.10 4.72 3.74
CA LEU A 632 25.48 4.38 2.44
C LEU A 632 25.64 2.90 2.08
N GLY A 633 24.51 2.24 1.80
CA GLY A 633 24.47 0.82 1.43
C GLY A 633 24.63 -0.17 2.59
N GLN A 634 25.12 0.27 3.75
CA GLN A 634 25.25 -0.55 4.96
C GLN A 634 23.91 -0.75 5.68
N GLY A 635 23.90 -1.59 6.72
CA GLY A 635 22.72 -1.88 7.54
C GLY A 635 21.94 -0.64 7.94
N ALA A 636 20.60 -0.73 7.92
CA ALA A 636 19.69 0.38 8.26
C ALA A 636 19.49 0.57 9.79
N LEU A 637 20.41 0.01 10.59
CA LEU A 637 20.53 0.19 12.05
C LEU A 637 19.21 -0.11 12.82
N SER A 638 19.07 0.46 14.02
CA SER A 638 17.89 0.41 14.91
C SER A 638 16.57 0.81 14.24
N ALA A 639 16.61 1.63 13.19
CA ALA A 639 15.41 2.17 12.56
C ALA A 639 14.53 1.12 11.86
N LEU A 640 15.08 -0.04 11.48
CA LEU A 640 14.28 -1.16 10.97
C LEU A 640 13.34 -1.78 12.01
N ALA A 641 13.59 -1.53 13.30
CA ALA A 641 12.69 -1.96 14.37
C ALA A 641 11.39 -1.15 14.39
N ILE A 642 11.34 0.02 13.75
CA ILE A 642 10.13 0.86 13.69
C ILE A 642 9.09 0.15 12.80
N PRO A 643 7.91 -0.20 13.33
CA PRO A 643 6.83 -0.75 12.51
C PRO A 643 6.46 0.19 11.36
N ALA A 644 6.26 -0.37 10.17
CA ALA A 644 5.90 0.37 8.94
C ALA A 644 6.89 1.50 8.55
N VAL A 645 8.18 1.36 8.88
CA VAL A 645 9.23 2.33 8.52
C VAL A 645 9.35 2.61 7.02
N GLN A 646 9.02 1.64 6.16
CA GLN A 646 9.03 1.83 4.71
C GLN A 646 7.89 2.71 4.18
N ASP A 647 6.84 2.90 5.00
CA ASP A 647 5.63 3.62 4.64
C ASP A 647 5.44 4.84 5.55
N ASP A 648 4.77 4.67 6.69
CA ASP A 648 4.35 5.76 7.58
C ASP A 648 5.53 6.48 8.24
N PHE A 649 6.58 5.73 8.59
CA PHE A 649 7.76 6.22 9.33
C PHE A 649 9.01 6.42 8.46
N ALA A 650 8.83 6.54 7.14
CA ALA A 650 9.93 6.86 6.22
C ALA A 650 10.65 8.18 6.56
N PRO A 651 9.96 9.26 7.01
CA PRO A 651 10.63 10.47 7.49
C PRO A 651 11.51 10.25 8.73
N SER A 652 11.09 9.44 9.71
CA SER A 652 11.94 9.07 10.86
C SER A 652 13.20 8.36 10.40
N PHE A 653 13.11 7.45 9.42
CA PHE A 653 14.29 6.81 8.84
C PHE A 653 15.20 7.80 8.11
N LEU A 654 14.65 8.72 7.31
CA LEU A 654 15.43 9.77 6.65
C LEU A 654 16.19 10.63 7.67
N LEU A 655 15.52 11.04 8.75
CA LEU A 655 16.13 11.87 9.80
C LEU A 655 17.20 11.10 10.57
N GLN A 656 16.95 9.84 10.90
CA GLN A 656 17.95 8.98 11.54
C GLN A 656 19.19 8.80 10.64
N ARG A 657 18.96 8.51 9.36
CA ARG A 657 20.02 8.17 8.41
C ARG A 657 20.85 9.38 7.97
N HIS A 658 20.19 10.47 7.59
CA HIS A 658 20.82 11.63 6.94
C HIS A 658 20.77 12.92 7.77
N GLY A 659 20.06 12.91 8.90
CA GLY A 659 19.99 14.03 9.83
C GLY A 659 18.93 15.08 9.49
N LEU A 660 18.74 15.99 10.44
CA LEU A 660 17.79 17.09 10.32
C LEU A 660 18.05 17.99 9.10
N ALA A 661 19.32 18.25 8.74
CA ALA A 661 19.63 19.09 7.59
C ALA A 661 19.11 18.50 6.27
N ALA A 662 19.22 17.18 6.09
CA ALA A 662 18.65 16.48 4.94
C ALA A 662 17.11 16.50 4.98
N GLY A 663 16.53 16.38 6.18
CA GLY A 663 15.09 16.57 6.39
C GLY A 663 14.61 17.95 5.97
N LEU A 664 15.32 19.02 6.35
CA LEU A 664 15.01 20.40 5.96
C LEU A 664 15.19 20.63 4.45
N LEU A 665 16.21 20.02 3.83
CA LEU A 665 16.41 20.08 2.38
C LEU A 665 15.26 19.39 1.63
N LEU A 666 14.83 18.22 2.08
CA LEU A 666 13.68 17.52 1.53
C LEU A 666 12.40 18.36 1.70
N TRP A 667 12.18 18.90 2.90
CA TRP A 667 11.03 19.76 3.19
C TRP A 667 11.00 21.00 2.29
N ALA A 668 12.16 21.66 2.08
CA ALA A 668 12.28 22.79 1.17
C ALA A 668 11.97 22.38 -0.29
N LEU A 669 12.45 21.21 -0.73
CA LEU A 669 12.14 20.69 -2.06
C LEU A 669 10.65 20.36 -2.24
N GLN A 670 10.00 19.83 -1.19
CA GLN A 670 8.56 19.58 -1.13
C GLN A 670 7.76 20.89 -1.18
N ALA A 671 8.18 21.92 -0.44
CA ALA A 671 7.58 23.24 -0.50
C ALA A 671 7.71 23.86 -1.91
N LEU A 672 8.90 23.76 -2.52
CA LEU A 672 9.12 24.20 -3.90
C LEU A 672 8.24 23.44 -4.90
N PHE A 673 7.98 22.16 -4.68
CA PHE A 673 7.07 21.37 -5.50
C PHE A 673 5.64 21.92 -5.44
N LEU A 674 5.12 22.18 -4.23
CA LEU A 674 3.80 22.77 -4.03
C LEU A 674 3.71 24.17 -4.65
N CYS A 675 4.72 25.01 -4.43
CA CYS A 675 4.81 26.32 -5.07
C CYS A 675 4.82 26.22 -6.60
N ALA A 676 5.52 25.23 -7.17
CA ALA A 676 5.55 25.02 -8.61
C ALA A 676 4.18 24.59 -9.16
N LEU A 677 3.43 23.74 -8.44
CA LEU A 677 2.07 23.35 -8.80
C LEU A 677 1.12 24.55 -8.77
N LEU A 678 1.12 25.33 -7.68
CA LEU A 678 0.28 26.52 -7.54
C LEU A 678 0.64 27.59 -8.56
N HIS A 679 1.93 27.80 -8.83
CA HIS A 679 2.39 28.72 -9.86
C HIS A 679 1.96 28.27 -11.26
N ALA A 680 2.04 26.98 -11.57
CA ALA A 680 1.54 26.43 -12.83
C ALA A 680 0.01 26.60 -12.95
N GLY A 681 -0.73 26.39 -11.85
CA GLY A 681 -2.16 26.63 -11.77
C GLY A 681 -2.54 28.10 -12.01
N TRP A 682 -1.84 29.02 -11.34
CA TRP A 682 -1.98 30.46 -11.51
C TRP A 682 -1.74 30.91 -12.96
N ARG A 683 -0.67 30.41 -13.59
CA ARG A 683 -0.40 30.70 -15.00
C ARG A 683 -1.48 30.17 -15.93
N ALA A 684 -2.02 28.99 -15.65
CA ALA A 684 -3.13 28.43 -16.41
C ALA A 684 -4.41 29.28 -16.24
N TRP A 685 -4.66 29.80 -15.04
CA TRP A 685 -5.75 30.73 -14.79
C TRP A 685 -5.60 32.03 -15.58
N GLN A 686 -4.43 32.67 -15.54
CA GLN A 686 -4.16 33.90 -16.30
C GLN A 686 -4.32 33.67 -17.81
N ALA A 687 -3.76 32.58 -18.33
CA ALA A 687 -3.92 32.19 -19.73
C ALA A 687 -5.39 31.99 -20.11
N GLY A 688 -6.18 31.34 -19.24
CA GLY A 688 -7.61 31.17 -19.44
C GLY A 688 -8.43 32.46 -19.34
N ALA A 689 -7.98 33.44 -18.53
CA ALA A 689 -8.64 34.73 -18.40
C ALA A 689 -8.40 35.63 -19.64
N CYS A 690 -7.24 35.51 -20.28
CA CYS A 690 -6.91 36.24 -21.50
C CYS A 690 -7.38 35.55 -22.79
N ALA A 691 -7.88 34.30 -22.69
CA ALA A 691 -8.31 33.54 -23.85
C ALA A 691 -9.62 34.08 -24.45
N ARG A 692 -9.64 34.27 -25.77
CA ARG A 692 -10.83 34.71 -26.53
C ARG A 692 -11.81 33.56 -26.82
N ASP A 693 -11.31 32.33 -26.91
CA ASP A 693 -12.12 31.12 -27.14
C ASP A 693 -12.59 30.55 -25.79
N TYR A 694 -13.90 30.30 -25.68
CA TYR A 694 -14.52 29.66 -24.52
C TYR A 694 -13.84 28.35 -24.12
N ARG A 695 -13.44 27.51 -25.10
CA ARG A 695 -12.80 26.21 -24.83
C ARG A 695 -11.41 26.38 -24.24
N GLN A 696 -10.65 27.36 -24.72
CA GLN A 696 -9.33 27.68 -24.17
C GLN A 696 -9.45 28.31 -22.78
N ALA A 697 -10.44 29.19 -22.58
CA ALA A 697 -10.74 29.78 -21.29
C ALA A 697 -11.14 28.71 -20.25
N TRP A 698 -12.00 27.76 -20.65
CA TRP A 698 -12.36 26.60 -19.84
C TRP A 698 -11.13 25.75 -19.51
N LEU A 699 -10.28 25.43 -20.48
CA LEU A 699 -9.09 24.59 -20.28
C LEU A 699 -8.12 25.24 -19.27
N GLY A 700 -7.92 26.56 -19.33
CA GLY A 700 -7.10 27.30 -18.38
C GLY A 700 -7.65 27.23 -16.95
N ARG A 701 -8.96 27.46 -16.79
CA ARG A 701 -9.64 27.32 -15.49
C ARG A 701 -9.58 25.90 -14.95
N PHE A 702 -9.90 24.92 -15.78
CA PHE A 702 -9.86 23.49 -15.44
C PHE A 702 -8.49 23.08 -14.92
N ARG A 703 -7.42 23.42 -15.65
CA ARG A 703 -6.05 23.14 -15.22
C ARG A 703 -5.68 23.81 -13.90
N CYS A 704 -6.07 25.08 -13.71
CA CYS A 704 -5.87 25.76 -12.43
C CYS A 704 -6.44 24.95 -11.28
N PHE A 705 -7.71 24.56 -11.35
CA PHE A 705 -8.38 23.82 -10.28
C PHE A 705 -7.86 22.39 -10.10
N VAL A 706 -7.47 21.69 -11.19
CA VAL A 706 -6.81 20.38 -11.06
C VAL A 706 -5.49 20.50 -10.30
N LEU A 707 -4.68 21.51 -10.61
CA LEU A 707 -3.38 21.71 -9.96
C LEU A 707 -3.52 22.18 -8.51
N CYS A 708 -4.49 23.03 -8.20
CA CYS A 708 -4.78 23.44 -6.83
C CYS A 708 -5.28 22.26 -5.99
N GLY A 709 -6.25 21.47 -6.49
CA GLY A 709 -6.74 20.29 -5.78
C GLY A 709 -5.68 19.20 -5.63
N GLY A 710 -4.86 18.99 -6.67
CA GLY A 710 -3.71 18.09 -6.62
C GLY A 710 -2.68 18.53 -5.59
N ALA A 711 -2.31 19.82 -5.57
CA ALA A 711 -1.41 20.38 -4.58
C ALA A 711 -1.95 20.24 -3.15
N ALA A 712 -3.26 20.40 -2.95
CA ALA A 712 -3.90 20.24 -1.64
C ALA A 712 -3.81 18.82 -1.10
N PHE A 713 -4.05 17.81 -1.94
CA PHE A 713 -3.86 16.41 -1.52
C PHE A 713 -2.39 16.10 -1.21
N VAL A 714 -1.46 16.50 -2.07
CA VAL A 714 -0.01 16.31 -1.80
C VAL A 714 0.41 17.01 -0.51
N PHE A 715 -0.06 18.24 -0.28
CA PHE A 715 0.18 18.96 0.96
C PHE A 715 -0.41 18.24 2.17
N GLY A 716 -1.63 17.70 2.06
CA GLY A 716 -2.25 16.90 3.11
C GLY A 716 -1.41 15.65 3.46
N HIS A 717 -0.87 14.94 2.47
CA HIS A 717 0.03 13.82 2.70
C HIS A 717 1.34 14.26 3.39
N PHE A 718 1.94 15.38 2.98
CA PHE A 718 3.13 15.91 3.65
C PHE A 718 2.83 16.33 5.09
N LEU A 719 1.71 17.03 5.32
CA LEU A 719 1.28 17.50 6.63
C LEU A 719 1.05 16.34 7.59
N LEU A 720 0.32 15.31 7.15
CA LEU A 720 0.03 14.14 7.97
C LEU A 720 1.28 13.31 8.25
N SER A 721 2.10 13.02 7.23
CA SER A 721 3.30 12.20 7.40
C SER A 721 4.34 12.88 8.29
N TRP A 722 4.69 14.15 8.03
CA TRP A 722 5.58 14.90 8.92
C TRP A 722 4.98 15.06 10.31
N GLY A 723 3.67 15.34 10.41
CA GLY A 723 3.01 15.53 11.69
C GLY A 723 2.98 14.25 12.53
N THR A 724 2.79 13.07 11.94
CA THR A 724 2.88 11.78 12.65
C THR A 724 4.32 11.50 13.12
N ASN A 725 5.32 11.67 12.24
CA ASN A 725 6.72 11.37 12.59
C ASN A 725 7.29 12.33 13.66
N LEU A 726 6.84 13.58 13.67
CA LEU A 726 7.21 14.60 14.66
C LEU A 726 6.26 14.64 15.87
N ALA A 727 5.36 13.65 15.99
CA ALA A 727 4.37 13.54 17.06
C ALA A 727 3.43 14.76 17.24
N PHE A 728 3.20 15.56 16.19
CA PHE A 728 2.15 16.58 16.15
C PHE A 728 0.75 15.99 15.94
N PHE A 729 0.66 14.83 15.29
CA PHE A 729 -0.58 14.08 15.09
C PHE A 729 -0.44 12.65 15.60
N PRO A 730 -1.56 11.98 15.93
CA PRO A 730 -1.55 10.54 16.18
C PRO A 730 -1.00 9.77 14.97
N ILE A 731 -0.73 8.48 15.15
CA ILE A 731 -0.33 7.61 14.05
C ILE A 731 -1.51 7.47 13.06
N MET A 732 -1.30 8.04 11.87
CA MET A 732 -2.23 8.07 10.75
C MET A 732 -1.51 7.37 9.58
N GLY A 733 -2.11 6.31 9.01
CA GLY A 733 -1.47 5.41 8.04
C GLY A 733 -1.30 5.99 6.63
N GLN A 734 -0.76 7.22 6.52
CA GLN A 734 -0.62 7.94 5.26
C GLN A 734 0.84 7.98 4.80
N PRO A 735 1.16 7.35 3.65
CA PRO A 735 2.52 7.37 3.13
C PRO A 735 2.91 8.77 2.69
N MET A 736 4.19 9.10 2.87
CA MET A 736 4.76 10.34 2.37
C MET A 736 4.90 10.28 0.85
N SER A 737 4.30 11.23 0.14
CA SER A 737 4.43 11.32 -1.31
C SER A 737 5.90 11.40 -1.72
N PHE A 738 6.27 10.63 -2.74
CA PHE A 738 7.63 10.49 -3.29
C PHE A 738 8.66 9.74 -2.43
N LEU A 739 8.52 9.70 -1.10
CA LEU A 739 9.51 9.10 -0.20
C LEU A 739 9.16 7.65 0.18
N SER A 740 7.91 7.39 0.56
CA SER A 740 7.41 6.11 1.08
C SER A 740 7.08 5.08 -0.02
N ALA A 741 6.95 3.80 0.33
CA ALA A 741 6.67 2.71 -0.61
C ALA A 741 5.18 2.65 -1.05
N GLY A 742 4.66 3.74 -1.63
CA GLY A 742 3.28 3.89 -2.09
C GLY A 742 3.08 3.72 -3.60
N GLY A 743 3.28 2.51 -4.14
CA GLY A 743 3.22 2.26 -5.59
C GLY A 743 1.90 2.69 -6.27
N SER A 744 0.75 2.41 -5.64
CA SER A 744 -0.57 2.86 -6.16
C SER A 744 -0.74 4.37 -6.12
N HIS A 745 -0.29 5.03 -5.05
CA HIS A 745 -0.32 6.50 -4.93
C HIS A 745 0.52 7.15 -6.04
N LEU A 746 1.69 6.59 -6.33
CA LEU A 746 2.53 7.07 -7.43
C LEU A 746 1.82 6.93 -8.79
N LEU A 747 1.31 5.74 -9.10
CA LEU A 747 0.71 5.42 -10.41
C LEU A 747 -0.62 6.14 -10.66
N PHE A 748 -1.51 6.17 -9.67
CA PHE A 748 -2.87 6.64 -9.87
C PHE A 748 -3.08 8.11 -9.47
N PHE A 749 -2.13 8.73 -8.78
CA PHE A 749 -2.27 10.12 -8.34
C PHE A 749 -1.08 11.01 -8.77
N ILE A 750 0.14 10.67 -8.35
CA ILE A 750 1.32 11.53 -8.57
C ILE A 750 1.68 11.66 -10.05
N PHE A 751 1.87 10.58 -10.81
CA PHE A 751 2.26 10.70 -12.23
C PHE A 751 1.20 11.40 -13.08
N PRO A 752 -0.11 11.13 -12.93
CA PRO A 752 -1.15 11.93 -13.57
C PRO A 752 -1.06 13.43 -13.22
N LEU A 753 -0.80 13.78 -11.95
CA LEU A 753 -0.62 15.17 -11.52
C LEU A 753 0.60 15.82 -12.18
N LEU A 754 1.73 15.11 -12.26
CA LEU A 754 2.93 15.58 -12.96
C LEU A 754 2.67 15.81 -14.46
N ALA A 755 1.86 14.95 -15.10
CA ALA A 755 1.43 15.11 -16.48
C ALA A 755 0.62 16.40 -16.67
N MET A 756 -0.34 16.64 -15.78
CA MET A 756 -1.18 17.84 -15.83
C MET A 756 -0.36 19.12 -15.58
N GLY A 757 0.58 19.09 -14.64
CA GLY A 757 1.42 20.25 -14.30
C GLY A 757 2.48 20.61 -15.34
N SER A 758 2.88 19.67 -16.19
CA SER A 758 3.89 19.89 -17.24
C SER A 758 3.31 20.39 -18.57
N THR A 759 1.99 20.28 -18.79
CA THR A 759 1.33 20.73 -20.04
C THR A 759 0.86 22.20 -20.04
N ALA A 760 1.12 22.95 -18.96
CA ALA A 760 0.75 24.36 -18.84
C ALA A 760 1.72 25.25 -19.67
N ARG A 761 1.25 25.75 -20.83
CA ARG A 761 2.00 26.68 -21.70
C ARG A 761 1.80 28.14 -21.26
N PRO A 762 2.79 29.03 -21.42
CA PRO A 762 2.49 30.42 -21.79
C PRO A 762 1.85 30.40 -23.18
N ILE A 763 0.68 31.03 -23.33
CA ILE A 763 0.15 31.36 -24.65
C ILE A 763 1.17 32.36 -25.23
N GLU A 764 1.94 31.94 -26.24
CA GLU A 764 2.68 32.91 -27.07
C GLU A 764 1.65 33.92 -27.57
N GLU A 765 1.89 35.20 -27.28
CA GLU A 765 1.18 36.30 -27.92
C GLU A 765 1.23 36.02 -29.41
N ASN A 766 0.09 35.69 -29.98
CA ASN A 766 -0.08 35.74 -31.41
C ASN A 766 0.31 37.17 -31.77
N PRO A 767 1.37 37.41 -32.57
CA PRO A 767 1.74 38.76 -32.96
C PRO A 767 0.48 39.39 -33.51
N SER A 768 0.11 40.51 -32.91
CA SER A 768 -1.08 41.26 -33.29
C SER A 768 -1.17 41.29 -34.80
N CYS A 769 -2.29 40.81 -35.35
CA CYS A 769 -2.63 41.13 -36.72
C CYS A 769 -2.64 42.66 -36.78
N ARG A 770 -1.54 43.26 -37.23
CA ARG A 770 -1.55 44.60 -37.82
C ARG A 770 -2.55 44.48 -38.95
N SER A 771 -3.77 44.93 -38.68
CA SER A 771 -4.71 45.31 -39.71
C SER A 771 -4.00 46.36 -40.54
N THR A 772 -3.42 45.94 -41.65
CA THR A 772 -3.06 46.82 -42.75
C THR A 772 -4.36 47.45 -43.23
N SER A 773 -4.58 48.72 -42.88
CA SER A 773 -5.61 49.53 -43.49
C SER A 773 -5.37 49.55 -44.99
N ASN A 774 -6.23 48.86 -45.74
CA ASN A 774 -6.33 49.02 -47.17
C ASN A 774 -7.15 50.29 -47.42
N THR A 775 -6.49 51.45 -47.36
CA THR A 775 -6.97 52.63 -48.11
C THR A 775 -6.43 52.49 -49.52
N LYS A 776 -7.31 52.15 -50.47
CA LYS A 776 -7.04 52.40 -51.89
C LYS A 776 -7.38 53.87 -52.21
N PRO A 777 -6.63 54.51 -53.12
CA PRO A 777 -6.94 55.85 -53.62
C PRO A 777 -8.24 55.88 -54.43
#